data_AF-Q8CIJ9-F1
#
_entry.id   AF-Q8CIJ9-F1
#
_cell.length_a   1.000
_cell.length_b   1.000
_cell.length_c   1.000
_cell.angle_alpha   90.00
_cell.angle_beta   90.00
_cell.angle_gamma   90.00
#
_symmetry.space_group_name_H-M   'P 1'
#
loop_
_entity.id
_entity.type
_entity.pdbx_description
1 polymer ?
#
loop_
_entity_poly.entity_id
_entity_poly.type
_entity_poly.pdbx_seq_one_letter_code
_entity_poly.pdbx_strand_id
1 'polypeptide(L)'
;MGSTPPSYGTLTTGTSIDPLSSSASSVRLSGYCGSPWRAIGYHAAVWMLAGIPWLLFRWKPLWGVRLRLKPCSLAHAETLVIEIKDKEGSSRQLFTVQVQTEALVQGSLELPPQAQAEDGRSQAAVGVTPEGTWQDTSELHRQEEAKQVLRYYVLQGQRYVWMETQQAFCQVSLLDHSRTCDDVHCSSSGLSLQDQATRKTIYGPNVISIPVKSYLQLLADEALNPYYGFQAFSIALWLADHYYWYALCIFLISAISICLALYKTRKQSLTLRDMVKLSVRVQVCRPGGEEEWVDSSELVPGDCLVLPQEGGVMPCDAALVAGECVVNESSLTGESTPVLKTALPEGPKPYCPETHRRHTLFCGTLILQARAYVGPRVLAVVTRTGFCTAKGGLVSSILHPRPISFKFYKHSMKFVAALSVLALLGTVYSIVILYRNRVPVREIVIRALDLVTVVVPPALPAAMTVCTLYAQSRLRAQGIFCIHPLRINLGGKLRLVCFDKTGTLTEDGLDVMGVVPLKGQVLLPLVPEPRHLPLGPLLRALATCHALSQLHDTPVGDPMDLKMVESTGWVLEEGPAAGSAPGSQVLVVMRPPPGGPRQQVSCRVTGPWGLGVGLSQPLSSPPTHRKSHQCQSASSAASPSPLPCSGWMW
;
A
#
# COMPACT_ATOMS: atom_id res chain seq x y z
N MET A 1 -31.26 0.69 24.18
CA MET A 1 -32.24 1.77 24.42
C MET A 1 -31.48 3.07 24.59
N GLY A 2 -31.68 4.02 23.67
CA GLY A 2 -30.88 5.25 23.56
C GLY A 2 -30.33 5.50 22.15
N SER A 3 -31.13 5.23 21.11
CA SER A 3 -30.86 5.65 19.74
C SER A 3 -31.00 7.17 19.66
N THR A 4 -29.87 7.87 19.55
CA THR A 4 -29.88 9.28 19.11
C THR A 4 -30.55 9.37 17.74
N PRO A 5 -31.44 10.36 17.50
CA PRO A 5 -32.10 10.52 16.21
C PRO A 5 -31.05 10.77 15.09
N PRO A 6 -31.37 10.47 13.82
CA PRO A 6 -30.48 10.74 12.68
C PRO A 6 -30.37 12.26 12.50
N SER A 7 -29.48 12.86 13.28
CA SER A 7 -29.23 14.29 13.31
C SER A 7 -27.96 14.57 12.50
N TYR A 8 -28.15 15.25 11.36
CA TYR A 8 -27.15 15.91 10.53
C TYR A 8 -25.89 15.10 10.13
N GLY A 9 -25.87 14.66 8.86
CA GLY A 9 -24.64 14.55 8.06
C GLY A 9 -23.55 13.59 8.56
N THR A 10 -23.90 12.61 9.40
CA THR A 10 -22.93 11.65 9.95
C THR A 10 -23.10 10.28 9.30
N LEU A 11 -22.20 9.91 8.37
CA LEU A 11 -22.09 8.54 7.88
C LEU A 11 -21.06 7.80 8.73
N THR A 12 -21.48 6.70 9.36
CA THR A 12 -20.58 5.73 9.99
C THR A 12 -20.38 4.57 9.03
N THR A 13 -19.29 4.58 8.27
CA THR A 13 -18.93 3.45 7.44
C THR A 13 -18.16 2.44 8.29
N GLY A 14 -18.73 1.25 8.45
CA GLY A 14 -17.98 0.09 8.94
C GLY A 14 -17.13 -0.44 7.79
N THR A 15 -15.87 -0.03 7.72
CA THR A 15 -14.96 -0.59 6.71
C THR A 15 -14.52 -1.99 7.15
N SER A 16 -15.10 -3.04 6.56
CA SER A 16 -14.45 -4.36 6.51
C SER A 16 -13.42 -4.33 5.38
N ILE A 17 -12.26 -3.74 5.66
CA ILE A 17 -11.09 -3.94 4.80
C ILE A 17 -10.48 -5.27 5.27
N ASP A 18 -10.56 -6.27 4.39
CA ASP A 18 -10.11 -7.66 4.52
C ASP A 18 -10.84 -8.56 5.54
N PRO A 19 -11.37 -9.72 5.10
CA PRO A 19 -11.86 -10.76 6.02
C PRO A 19 -10.75 -11.40 6.89
N LEU A 20 -9.48 -11.04 6.65
CA LEU A 20 -8.30 -11.48 7.42
C LEU A 20 -7.71 -10.40 8.35
N SER A 21 -8.20 -9.15 8.28
CA SER A 21 -7.79 -8.07 9.19
C SER A 21 -8.74 -8.01 10.38
N SER A 22 -8.30 -8.46 11.55
CA SER A 22 -9.06 -8.45 12.80
C SER A 22 -9.35 -7.03 13.38
N SER A 23 -9.05 -5.95 12.66
CA SER A 23 -9.11 -4.56 13.16
C SER A 23 -10.06 -3.65 12.36
N ALA A 24 -11.37 -3.93 12.38
CA ALA A 24 -12.36 -3.03 11.77
C ALA A 24 -12.46 -1.69 12.53
N SER A 25 -11.80 -0.63 12.04
CA SER A 25 -11.95 0.73 12.54
C SER A 25 -13.32 1.30 12.17
N SER A 26 -13.90 2.12 13.05
CA SER A 26 -15.12 2.87 12.69
C SER A 26 -14.72 4.24 12.18
N VAL A 27 -15.17 4.59 10.97
CA VAL A 27 -14.95 5.91 10.38
C VAL A 27 -16.23 6.72 10.52
N ARG A 28 -16.15 7.91 11.12
CA ARG A 28 -17.24 8.87 11.22
C ARG A 28 -16.93 10.08 10.34
N LEU A 29 -17.75 10.29 9.32
CA LEU A 29 -17.68 11.47 8.46
C LEU A 29 -18.62 12.56 9.00
N SER A 30 -18.24 13.83 8.93
CA SER A 30 -19.13 14.95 9.30
C SER A 30 -18.90 16.13 8.36
N GLY A 31 -20.00 16.60 7.74
CA GLY A 31 -19.99 17.69 6.77
C GLY A 31 -20.14 19.08 7.40
N TYR A 32 -19.36 20.04 6.90
CA TYR A 32 -19.38 21.43 7.33
C TYR A 32 -19.34 22.38 6.12
N CYS A 33 -20.03 23.50 6.27
CA CYS A 33 -20.19 24.53 5.24
C CYS A 33 -19.76 25.90 5.79
N GLY A 34 -19.20 26.74 4.91
CA GLY A 34 -18.79 28.11 5.20
C GLY A 34 -19.91 28.97 5.77
N SER A 35 -19.60 29.79 6.78
CA SER A 35 -20.51 30.84 7.27
C SER A 35 -19.73 32.13 7.45
N PRO A 36 -19.98 33.18 6.64
CA PRO A 36 -19.17 34.40 6.64
C PRO A 36 -19.14 35.09 8.02
N TRP A 37 -20.28 35.17 8.69
CA TRP A 37 -20.39 35.72 10.04
C TRP A 37 -19.54 35.01 11.11
N ARG A 38 -19.41 33.67 11.00
CA ARG A 38 -18.60 32.87 11.92
C ARG A 38 -17.11 33.02 11.63
N ALA A 39 -16.74 33.15 10.37
CA ALA A 39 -15.36 33.45 9.98
C ALA A 39 -14.92 34.84 10.49
N ILE A 40 -15.78 35.86 10.39
CA ILE A 40 -15.50 37.20 10.90
C ILE A 40 -15.33 37.17 12.43
N GLY A 41 -16.27 36.52 13.16
CA GLY A 41 -16.16 36.37 14.61
C GLY A 41 -14.89 35.60 15.03
N TYR A 42 -14.47 34.61 14.25
CA TYR A 42 -13.21 33.91 14.46
C TYR A 42 -12.00 34.84 14.35
N HIS A 43 -11.92 35.66 13.29
CA HIS A 43 -10.78 36.57 13.09
C HIS A 43 -10.75 37.67 14.17
N ALA A 44 -11.91 38.20 14.55
CA ALA A 44 -12.02 39.14 15.66
C ALA A 44 -11.51 38.54 16.98
N ALA A 45 -11.92 37.32 17.32
CA ALA A 45 -11.46 36.64 18.54
C ALA A 45 -9.96 36.37 18.54
N VAL A 46 -9.39 35.96 17.40
CA VAL A 46 -7.94 35.77 17.26
C VAL A 46 -7.18 37.07 17.48
N TRP A 47 -7.68 38.18 16.93
CA TRP A 47 -7.03 39.49 17.04
C TRP A 47 -7.11 40.04 18.48
N MET A 48 -8.29 39.98 19.10
CA MET A 48 -8.52 40.45 20.47
C MET A 48 -7.69 39.71 21.53
N LEU A 49 -7.39 38.42 21.31
CA LEU A 49 -6.60 37.60 22.23
C LEU A 49 -5.15 37.42 21.74
N ALA A 50 -4.63 38.36 20.96
CA ALA A 50 -3.23 38.40 20.50
C ALA A 50 -2.72 37.08 19.89
N GLY A 51 -3.57 36.36 19.16
CA GLY A 51 -3.19 35.12 18.48
C GLY A 51 -3.24 33.84 19.32
N ILE A 52 -3.50 33.90 20.62
CA ILE A 52 -3.61 32.72 21.50
C ILE A 52 -4.67 31.72 20.99
N PRO A 53 -5.88 32.14 20.57
CA PRO A 53 -6.88 31.22 20.05
C PRO A 53 -6.40 30.52 18.78
N TRP A 54 -5.65 31.21 17.90
CA TRP A 54 -5.11 30.62 16.68
C TRP A 54 -4.17 29.44 16.99
N LEU A 55 -3.31 29.58 18.01
CA LEU A 55 -2.45 28.51 18.51
C LEU A 55 -3.26 27.34 19.09
N LEU A 56 -4.27 27.63 19.90
CA LEU A 56 -5.17 26.60 20.45
C LEU A 56 -5.92 25.84 19.35
N PHE A 57 -6.40 26.53 18.33
CA PHE A 57 -7.09 25.91 17.20
C PHE A 57 -6.15 25.12 16.31
N ARG A 58 -4.88 25.51 16.21
CA ARG A 58 -3.84 24.72 15.54
C ARG A 58 -3.58 23.39 16.28
N TRP A 59 -3.56 23.40 17.61
CA TRP A 59 -3.43 22.17 18.42
C TRP A 59 -4.72 21.34 18.50
N LYS A 60 -5.88 21.99 18.40
CA LYS A 60 -7.22 21.37 18.42
C LYS A 60 -8.03 21.83 17.20
N PRO A 61 -7.76 21.27 15.99
CA PRO A 61 -8.39 21.70 14.74
C PRO A 61 -9.92 21.64 14.76
N LEU A 62 -10.47 20.68 15.52
CA LEU A 62 -11.92 20.49 15.68
C LEU A 62 -12.61 21.73 16.29
N TRP A 63 -11.93 22.43 17.20
CA TRP A 63 -12.46 23.64 17.83
C TRP A 63 -12.52 24.77 16.81
N GLY A 64 -11.45 24.93 16.02
CA GLY A 64 -11.42 25.90 14.91
C GLY A 64 -12.52 25.65 13.87
N VAL A 65 -12.73 24.38 13.48
CA VAL A 65 -13.79 24.00 12.54
C VAL A 65 -15.18 24.32 13.08
N ARG A 66 -15.48 23.94 14.33
CA ARG A 66 -16.80 24.21 14.95
C ARG A 66 -17.09 25.70 15.11
N LEU A 67 -16.05 26.50 15.35
CA LEU A 67 -16.19 27.94 15.53
C LEU A 67 -16.40 28.66 14.19
N ARG A 68 -15.70 28.23 13.13
CA ARG A 68 -15.74 28.87 11.80
C ARG A 68 -16.87 28.38 10.90
N LEU A 69 -17.26 27.11 11.01
CA LEU A 69 -18.14 26.44 10.04
C LEU A 69 -19.46 26.01 10.68
N LYS A 70 -20.50 25.84 9.86
CA LYS A 70 -21.80 25.28 10.27
C LYS A 70 -21.91 23.82 9.82
N PRO A 71 -22.50 22.92 10.64
CA PRO A 71 -22.75 21.55 10.20
C PRO A 71 -23.77 21.55 9.05
N CYS A 72 -23.53 20.73 8.03
CA CYS A 72 -24.41 20.57 6.86
C CYS A 72 -24.44 19.12 6.36
N SER A 73 -25.34 18.81 5.42
CA SER A 73 -25.40 17.48 4.81
C SER A 73 -24.14 17.21 3.98
N LEU A 74 -23.76 15.93 3.84
CA LEU A 74 -22.56 15.54 3.10
C LEU A 74 -22.64 15.94 1.61
N ALA A 75 -23.86 15.96 1.05
CA ALA A 75 -24.17 16.42 -0.29
C ALA A 75 -23.81 17.90 -0.55
N HIS A 76 -23.73 18.75 0.48
CA HIS A 76 -23.40 20.17 0.33
C HIS A 76 -22.12 20.57 1.07
N ALA A 77 -21.46 19.63 1.74
CA ALA A 77 -20.28 19.90 2.53
C ALA A 77 -19.11 20.44 1.68
N GLU A 78 -18.53 21.55 2.13
CA GLU A 78 -17.29 22.13 1.58
C GLU A 78 -16.07 21.59 2.35
N THR A 79 -16.22 21.36 3.65
CA THR A 79 -15.19 20.82 4.53
C THR A 79 -15.72 19.58 5.23
N LEU A 80 -14.94 18.51 5.19
CA LEU A 80 -15.23 17.25 5.87
C LEU A 80 -14.31 17.08 7.07
N VAL A 81 -14.90 16.70 8.21
CA VAL A 81 -14.17 16.21 9.37
C VAL A 81 -14.30 14.70 9.41
N ILE A 82 -13.16 14.02 9.34
CA ILE A 82 -13.06 12.57 9.31
C ILE A 82 -12.48 12.11 10.64
N GLU A 83 -13.26 11.34 11.38
CA GLU A 83 -12.86 10.77 12.66
C GLU A 83 -12.69 9.26 12.52
N ILE A 84 -11.46 8.79 12.67
CA ILE A 84 -11.14 7.36 12.64
C ILE A 84 -10.93 6.91 14.08
N LYS A 85 -11.73 5.92 14.52
CA LYS A 85 -11.59 5.29 15.83
C LYS A 85 -11.21 3.82 15.67
N ASP A 86 -10.23 3.40 16.46
CA ASP A 86 -9.95 1.97 16.64
C ASP A 86 -10.99 1.33 17.57
N LYS A 87 -11.30 0.03 17.38
CA LYS A 87 -12.30 -0.70 18.19
C LYS A 87 -12.04 -0.64 19.69
N GLU A 88 -10.78 -0.59 20.10
CA GLU A 88 -10.39 -0.50 21.51
C GLU A 88 -10.62 0.90 22.11
N GLY A 89 -11.05 1.89 21.32
CA GLY A 89 -11.31 3.26 21.77
C GLY A 89 -10.08 4.02 22.28
N SER A 90 -8.89 3.40 22.17
CA SER A 90 -7.63 3.91 22.72
C SER A 90 -6.98 4.99 21.84
N SER A 91 -7.34 5.02 20.56
CA SER A 91 -6.81 5.95 19.56
C SER A 91 -7.96 6.60 18.76
N ARG A 92 -7.90 7.93 18.65
CA ARG A 92 -8.83 8.75 17.85
C ARG A 92 -8.00 9.63 16.95
N GLN A 93 -8.06 9.40 15.65
CA GLN A 93 -7.47 10.29 14.66
C GLN A 93 -8.54 11.20 14.08
N LEU A 94 -8.14 12.43 13.81
CA LEU A 94 -9.01 13.43 13.22
C LEU A 94 -8.32 14.08 12.03
N PHE A 95 -9.00 14.08 10.90
CA PHE A 95 -8.54 14.73 9.67
C PHE A 95 -9.57 15.77 9.24
N THR A 96 -9.08 16.88 8.72
CA THR A 96 -9.90 17.92 8.10
C THR A 96 -9.52 18.00 6.64
N VAL A 97 -10.48 17.73 5.75
CA VAL A 97 -10.25 17.68 4.30
C VAL A 97 -11.24 18.62 3.61
N GLN A 98 -10.78 19.31 2.57
CA GLN A 98 -11.66 20.12 1.72
C GLN A 98 -12.22 19.27 0.59
N VAL A 99 -13.51 19.45 0.30
CA VAL A 99 -14.17 18.82 -0.84
C VAL A 99 -13.83 19.61 -2.08
N GLN A 100 -13.36 18.91 -3.11
CA GLN A 100 -13.05 19.45 -4.42
C GLN A 100 -14.19 19.11 -5.38
N THR A 101 -14.37 20.00 -6.35
CA THR A 101 -15.52 20.01 -7.26
C THR A 101 -14.98 20.25 -8.66
N GLU A 102 -15.08 19.25 -9.54
CA GLU A 102 -14.62 19.31 -10.92
C GLU A 102 -15.80 19.11 -11.88
N ALA A 103 -15.86 19.86 -12.98
CA ALA A 103 -16.87 19.65 -14.02
C ALA A 103 -16.47 18.49 -14.92
N LEU A 104 -17.37 17.55 -15.19
CA LEU A 104 -17.16 16.48 -16.16
C LEU A 104 -17.29 17.07 -17.58
N VAL A 105 -16.30 16.82 -18.44
CA VAL A 105 -16.35 17.26 -19.84
C VAL A 105 -17.18 16.25 -20.63
N GLN A 106 -18.34 16.65 -21.13
CA GLN A 106 -19.12 15.88 -22.09
C GLN A 106 -18.82 16.41 -23.50
N GLY A 107 -18.21 15.58 -24.35
CA GLY A 107 -18.07 15.87 -25.77
C GLY A 107 -19.43 15.83 -26.46
N SER A 108 -19.69 16.80 -27.33
CA SER A 108 -20.93 17.01 -28.08
C SER A 108 -21.42 15.73 -28.79
N LEU A 109 -22.69 15.37 -28.56
CA LEU A 109 -23.38 14.31 -29.29
C LEU A 109 -23.82 14.83 -30.68
N GLU A 110 -23.28 14.25 -31.75
CA GLU A 110 -24.01 14.03 -33.00
C GLU A 110 -24.02 12.52 -33.27
N LEU A 111 -25.22 11.91 -33.26
CA LEU A 111 -25.45 10.51 -33.61
C LEU A 111 -25.63 10.34 -35.13
N PRO A 112 -25.04 9.33 -35.78
CA PRO A 112 -25.61 8.72 -36.98
C PRO A 112 -26.56 7.55 -36.63
N PRO A 113 -27.51 7.19 -37.53
CA PRO A 113 -28.65 6.34 -37.20
C PRO A 113 -28.36 4.82 -37.30
N GLN A 114 -29.05 4.08 -36.44
CA GLN A 114 -29.43 2.65 -36.54
C GLN A 114 -28.34 1.56 -36.55
N ALA A 115 -28.28 0.81 -35.43
CA ALA A 115 -28.33 -0.65 -35.43
C ALA A 115 -28.88 -1.14 -34.07
N GLN A 116 -29.85 -2.04 -34.10
CA GLN A 116 -30.65 -2.52 -32.97
C GLN A 116 -29.92 -3.57 -32.11
N ALA A 117 -30.22 -3.52 -30.81
CA ALA A 117 -30.41 -4.62 -29.85
C ALA A 117 -29.31 -5.69 -29.69
N GLU A 118 -28.61 -5.67 -28.56
CA GLU A 118 -28.84 -6.57 -27.41
C GLU A 118 -27.92 -6.22 -26.21
N ASP A 119 -28.31 -6.70 -25.03
CA ASP A 119 -27.63 -6.72 -23.73
C ASP A 119 -27.49 -5.45 -22.88
N GLY A 120 -28.49 -5.28 -22.02
CA GLY A 120 -28.45 -4.39 -20.87
C GLY A 120 -27.57 -4.95 -19.74
N ARG A 121 -26.34 -4.45 -19.63
CA ARG A 121 -25.55 -4.45 -18.38
C ARG A 121 -24.28 -3.59 -18.53
N SER A 122 -24.45 -2.30 -18.77
CA SER A 122 -23.34 -1.32 -18.70
C SER A 122 -23.85 0.11 -18.44
N GLN A 123 -24.88 0.25 -17.61
CA GLN A 123 -25.32 1.55 -17.09
C GLN A 123 -25.46 1.44 -15.57
N ALA A 124 -24.33 1.53 -14.87
CA ALA A 124 -24.28 1.61 -13.41
C ALA A 124 -23.22 2.62 -12.95
N ALA A 125 -23.22 3.79 -13.59
CA ALA A 125 -22.83 5.07 -13.01
C ALA A 125 -23.56 6.10 -13.85
N VAL A 126 -24.27 7.03 -13.21
CA VAL A 126 -25.24 7.98 -13.81
C VAL A 126 -26.63 7.37 -14.00
N GLY A 127 -27.59 7.92 -13.27
CA GLY A 127 -28.96 7.44 -13.19
C GLY A 127 -29.85 7.90 -14.35
N VAL A 128 -30.86 7.09 -14.63
CA VAL A 128 -32.10 7.49 -15.31
C VAL A 128 -33.26 6.98 -14.45
N THR A 129 -34.12 7.88 -13.99
CA THR A 129 -35.43 7.55 -13.41
C THR A 129 -36.48 7.50 -14.53
N PRO A 130 -37.41 6.52 -14.58
CA PRO A 130 -38.55 6.57 -15.47
C PRO A 130 -39.63 7.48 -14.85
N GLU A 131 -39.92 8.60 -15.50
CA GLU A 131 -41.04 9.47 -15.14
C GLU A 131 -42.36 8.89 -15.65
N GLY A 132 -43.28 8.65 -14.72
CA GLY A 132 -44.71 8.76 -14.97
C GLY A 132 -45.29 9.56 -13.82
N THR A 133 -45.75 10.79 -14.07
CA THR A 133 -47.13 11.28 -13.91
C THR A 133 -47.09 12.81 -14.02
N TRP A 134 -47.93 13.35 -14.89
CA TRP A 134 -48.05 14.76 -15.25
C TRP A 134 -48.43 15.67 -14.07
N GLN A 135 -47.80 16.85 -13.93
CA GLN A 135 -48.49 18.13 -13.71
C GLN A 135 -47.59 19.37 -13.85
N ASP A 136 -48.05 20.25 -14.73
CA ASP A 136 -47.90 21.71 -14.89
C ASP A 136 -46.54 22.43 -14.89
N THR A 137 -46.19 22.79 -16.12
CA THR A 137 -45.50 24.00 -16.60
C THR A 137 -45.74 25.27 -15.77
N SER A 138 -44.70 25.77 -15.09
CA SER A 138 -44.17 27.14 -15.25
C SER A 138 -43.08 27.47 -14.23
N GLU A 139 -41.86 26.98 -14.43
CA GLU A 139 -40.63 27.70 -14.01
C GLU A 139 -39.69 27.76 -15.22
N LEU A 140 -39.92 28.77 -16.05
CA LEU A 140 -39.01 29.16 -17.13
C LEU A 140 -37.62 29.51 -16.56
N HIS A 141 -36.59 29.05 -17.25
CA HIS A 141 -35.22 29.59 -17.25
C HIS A 141 -34.24 29.22 -16.11
N ARG A 142 -34.20 27.94 -15.70
CA ARG A 142 -32.94 27.37 -15.16
C ARG A 142 -32.72 25.89 -15.44
N GLN A 143 -33.00 25.45 -16.67
CA GLN A 143 -32.15 24.41 -17.27
C GLN A 143 -30.78 25.03 -17.53
N GLU A 144 -30.03 25.31 -16.45
CA GLU A 144 -28.59 25.15 -16.54
C GLU A 144 -28.40 23.71 -16.99
N GLU A 145 -27.84 23.54 -18.19
CA GLU A 145 -27.14 22.32 -18.59
C GLU A 145 -26.60 21.69 -17.31
N ALA A 146 -27.14 20.54 -16.90
CA ALA A 146 -26.72 19.88 -15.68
C ALA A 146 -25.29 19.41 -15.90
N LYS A 147 -24.32 20.33 -15.77
CA LYS A 147 -22.90 20.06 -15.76
C LYS A 147 -22.75 19.03 -14.66
N GLN A 148 -22.50 17.78 -15.04
CA GLN A 148 -22.28 16.73 -14.07
C GLN A 148 -21.04 17.13 -13.30
N VAL A 149 -21.25 17.53 -12.04
CA VAL A 149 -20.19 18.00 -11.19
C VAL A 149 -19.70 16.82 -10.35
N LEU A 150 -18.45 16.42 -10.56
CA LEU A 150 -17.78 15.40 -9.76
C LEU A 150 -17.31 16.04 -8.45
N ARG A 151 -17.85 15.57 -7.32
CA ARG A 151 -17.41 15.96 -5.98
C ARG A 151 -16.54 14.86 -5.38
N TYR A 152 -15.35 15.20 -4.93
CA TYR A 152 -14.43 14.24 -4.33
C TYR A 152 -13.56 14.87 -3.25
N TYR A 153 -12.94 14.04 -2.43
CA TYR A 153 -11.86 14.45 -1.54
C TYR A 153 -10.73 13.41 -1.55
N VAL A 154 -9.54 13.83 -1.12
CA VAL A 154 -8.37 12.95 -1.01
C VAL A 154 -7.98 12.80 0.45
N LEU A 155 -7.96 11.57 0.95
CA LEU A 155 -7.51 11.23 2.30
C LEU A 155 -6.35 10.25 2.21
N GLN A 156 -5.20 10.62 2.77
CA GLN A 156 -4.00 9.77 2.81
C GLN A 156 -3.57 9.24 1.42
N GLY A 157 -3.76 10.04 0.37
CA GLY A 157 -3.48 9.68 -1.03
C GLY A 157 -4.61 8.91 -1.73
N GLN A 158 -5.61 8.40 -1.01
CA GLN A 158 -6.76 7.73 -1.60
C GLN A 158 -7.87 8.74 -1.93
N ARG A 159 -8.47 8.58 -3.12
CA ARG A 159 -9.57 9.42 -3.59
C ARG A 159 -10.92 8.81 -3.23
N TYR A 160 -11.83 9.67 -2.76
CA TYR A 160 -13.20 9.32 -2.40
C TYR A 160 -14.16 10.19 -3.20
N VAL A 161 -15.07 9.56 -3.93
CA VAL A 161 -16.01 10.22 -4.85
C VAL A 161 -17.42 10.15 -4.27
N TRP A 162 -18.18 11.23 -4.45
CA TRP A 162 -19.59 11.29 -4.06
C TRP A 162 -20.45 10.43 -4.98
N MET A 163 -21.17 9.46 -4.41
CA MET A 163 -22.18 8.66 -5.13
C MET A 163 -23.58 9.08 -4.72
N GLU A 164 -24.34 9.64 -5.67
CA GLU A 164 -25.70 10.13 -5.45
C GLU A 164 -26.67 9.00 -5.06
N THR A 165 -26.48 7.80 -5.63
CA THR A 165 -27.30 6.61 -5.35
C THR A 165 -27.19 6.14 -3.90
N GLN A 166 -26.02 6.30 -3.29
CA GLN A 166 -25.74 5.89 -1.91
C GLN A 166 -25.77 7.06 -0.92
N GLN A 167 -25.91 8.30 -1.40
CA GLN A 167 -25.77 9.53 -0.60
C GLN A 167 -24.50 9.52 0.28
N ALA A 168 -23.42 8.98 -0.27
CA ALA A 168 -22.18 8.69 0.47
C ALA A 168 -20.94 8.97 -0.37
N PHE A 169 -19.83 9.28 0.30
CA PHE A 169 -18.51 9.27 -0.32
C PHE A 169 -17.94 7.85 -0.28
N CYS A 170 -17.63 7.31 -1.46
CA CYS A 170 -17.11 5.96 -1.63
C CYS A 170 -15.66 6.02 -2.12
N GLN A 171 -14.82 5.11 -1.62
CA GLN A 171 -13.46 4.99 -2.11
C GLN A 171 -13.48 4.56 -3.57
N VAL A 172 -12.66 5.19 -4.41
CA VAL A 172 -12.63 4.92 -5.86
C VAL A 172 -12.33 3.45 -6.18
N SER A 173 -11.49 2.78 -5.39
CA SER A 173 -11.18 1.34 -5.58
C SER A 173 -12.39 0.41 -5.41
N LEU A 174 -13.48 0.86 -4.77
CA LEU A 174 -14.71 0.07 -4.65
C LEU A 174 -15.47 -0.02 -5.98
N LEU A 175 -15.25 0.92 -6.91
CA LEU A 175 -15.87 0.89 -8.24
C LEU A 175 -15.39 -0.31 -9.06
N ASP A 176 -14.19 -0.81 -8.79
CA ASP A 176 -13.58 -1.91 -9.54
C ASP A 176 -13.86 -3.29 -8.92
N HIS A 177 -14.36 -3.35 -7.68
CA HIS A 177 -14.60 -4.63 -6.98
C HIS A 177 -15.72 -5.49 -7.59
N SER A 178 -16.59 -4.90 -8.42
CA SER A 178 -17.64 -5.63 -9.13
C SER A 178 -17.23 -6.13 -10.51
N ARG A 179 -15.99 -5.87 -10.98
CA ARG A 179 -15.54 -6.32 -12.30
C ARG A 179 -15.24 -7.81 -12.30
N THR A 180 -15.79 -8.50 -13.28
CA THR A 180 -15.52 -9.91 -13.56
C THR A 180 -14.25 -10.08 -14.40
N CYS A 181 -13.69 -11.29 -14.45
CA CYS A 181 -12.59 -11.59 -15.35
C CYS A 181 -12.97 -11.34 -16.82
N ASP A 182 -14.23 -11.58 -17.19
CA ASP A 182 -14.76 -11.29 -18.53
C ASP A 182 -14.74 -9.80 -18.84
N ASP A 183 -15.16 -8.94 -17.90
CA ASP A 183 -15.11 -7.48 -18.09
C ASP A 183 -13.67 -6.96 -18.32
N VAL A 184 -12.70 -7.60 -17.65
CA VAL A 184 -11.28 -7.29 -17.82
C VAL A 184 -10.81 -7.72 -19.22
N HIS A 185 -11.23 -8.89 -19.71
CA HIS A 185 -10.94 -9.35 -21.06
C HIS A 185 -11.59 -8.48 -22.13
N CYS A 186 -12.84 -8.03 -21.93
CA CYS A 186 -13.50 -7.09 -22.84
C CYS A 186 -12.74 -5.76 -22.97
N SER A 187 -12.02 -5.35 -21.93
CA SER A 187 -11.19 -4.14 -21.95
C SER A 187 -9.89 -4.30 -22.76
N SER A 188 -9.57 -5.50 -23.25
CA SER A 188 -8.37 -5.76 -24.08
C SER A 188 -8.38 -5.02 -25.42
N SER A 189 -9.56 -4.63 -25.93
CA SER A 189 -9.70 -3.82 -27.15
C SER A 189 -9.22 -2.38 -26.99
N GLY A 190 -8.90 -1.95 -25.76
CA GLY A 190 -8.48 -0.58 -25.45
C GLY A 190 -9.65 0.36 -25.16
N LEU A 191 -9.35 1.47 -24.48
CA LEU A 191 -10.31 2.53 -24.13
C LEU A 191 -10.31 3.66 -25.16
N SER A 192 -11.50 4.18 -25.46
CA SER A 192 -11.64 5.41 -26.24
C SER A 192 -11.05 6.61 -25.49
N LEU A 193 -10.63 7.65 -26.22
CA LEU A 193 -10.08 8.87 -25.60
C LEU A 193 -11.11 9.57 -24.68
N GLN A 194 -12.40 9.48 -25.01
CA GLN A 194 -13.47 10.06 -24.21
C GLN A 194 -13.68 9.29 -22.90
N ASP A 195 -13.68 7.95 -22.95
CA ASP A 195 -13.77 7.12 -21.76
C ASP A 195 -12.53 7.27 -20.88
N GLN A 196 -11.35 7.36 -21.50
CA GLN A 196 -10.10 7.62 -20.79
C GLN A 196 -10.15 8.98 -20.07
N ALA A 197 -10.58 10.05 -20.74
CA ALA A 197 -10.71 11.37 -20.13
C ALA A 197 -11.70 11.36 -18.95
N THR A 198 -12.85 10.70 -19.11
CA THR A 198 -13.86 10.58 -18.06
C THR A 198 -13.31 9.82 -16.84
N ARG A 199 -12.64 8.68 -17.08
CA ARG A 199 -11.99 7.90 -16.01
C ARG A 199 -10.83 8.67 -15.38
N LYS A 200 -10.08 9.47 -16.13
CA LYS A 200 -9.00 10.32 -15.60
C LYS A 200 -9.56 11.35 -14.62
N THR A 201 -10.72 11.95 -14.92
CA THR A 201 -11.41 12.85 -13.98
C THR A 201 -11.87 12.11 -12.73
N ILE A 202 -12.35 10.86 -12.82
CA ILE A 202 -12.82 10.08 -11.66
C ILE A 202 -11.67 9.54 -10.79
N TYR A 203 -10.72 8.82 -11.39
CA TYR A 203 -9.63 8.13 -10.69
C TYR A 203 -8.47 9.08 -10.34
N GLY A 204 -8.25 10.10 -11.16
CA GLY A 204 -7.10 11.00 -11.06
C GLY A 204 -5.87 10.43 -11.77
N PRO A 205 -4.75 11.17 -11.76
CA PRO A 205 -3.52 10.73 -12.40
C PRO A 205 -2.88 9.54 -11.68
N ASN A 206 -2.22 8.67 -12.43
CA ASN A 206 -1.43 7.55 -11.91
C ASN A 206 -0.07 8.04 -11.34
N VAL A 207 -0.11 8.83 -10.27
CA VAL A 207 1.09 9.38 -9.62
C VAL A 207 1.00 9.21 -8.11
N ILE A 208 2.03 8.60 -7.53
CA ILE A 208 2.19 8.51 -6.07
C ILE A 208 2.98 9.73 -5.61
N SER A 209 2.29 10.86 -5.43
CA SER A 209 2.91 12.12 -5.02
C SER A 209 3.09 12.18 -3.51
N ILE A 210 4.34 12.24 -3.04
CA ILE A 210 4.66 12.50 -1.63
C ILE A 210 4.86 14.01 -1.43
N PRO A 211 4.03 14.68 -0.58
CA PRO A 211 4.17 16.10 -0.32
C PRO A 211 5.43 16.35 0.52
N VAL A 212 6.42 17.03 -0.06
CA VAL A 212 7.63 17.46 0.67
C VAL A 212 7.39 18.86 1.21
N LYS A 213 7.26 18.98 2.54
CA LYS A 213 7.11 20.26 3.22
C LYS A 213 8.36 21.13 3.05
N SER A 214 8.18 22.45 2.98
CA SER A 214 9.31 23.39 2.93
C SER A 214 10.02 23.48 4.29
N TYR A 215 11.27 23.97 4.30
CA TYR A 215 11.99 24.17 5.58
C TYR A 215 11.24 25.12 6.52
N LEU A 216 10.60 26.17 5.99
CA LEU A 216 9.84 27.12 6.79
C LEU A 216 8.57 26.50 7.37
N GLN A 217 7.85 25.69 6.59
CA GLN A 217 6.67 24.97 7.08
C GLN A 217 7.05 23.97 8.17
N LEU A 218 8.13 23.20 7.96
CA LEU A 218 8.64 22.27 8.96
C LEU A 218 9.10 22.99 10.23
N LEU A 219 9.81 24.12 10.09
CA LEU A 219 10.24 24.92 11.22
C LEU A 219 9.05 25.48 11.99
N ALA A 220 8.02 25.98 11.31
CA ALA A 220 6.81 26.48 11.96
C ALA A 220 6.04 25.35 12.67
N ASP A 221 5.97 24.17 12.05
CA ASP A 221 5.37 22.96 12.64
C ASP A 221 6.11 22.53 13.91
N GLU A 222 7.44 22.54 13.88
CA GLU A 222 8.26 22.15 15.02
C GLU A 222 8.26 23.23 16.12
N ALA A 223 8.44 24.50 15.78
CA ALA A 223 8.50 25.60 16.74
C ALA A 223 7.17 25.81 17.49
N LEU A 224 6.03 25.49 16.86
CA LEU A 224 4.71 25.57 17.48
C LEU A 224 4.30 24.29 18.21
N ASN A 225 5.22 23.33 18.36
CA ASN A 225 5.05 22.21 19.27
C ASN A 225 5.00 22.74 20.72
N PRO A 226 4.05 22.30 21.57
CA PRO A 226 3.92 22.77 22.96
C PRO A 226 5.23 22.74 23.76
N TYR A 227 6.11 21.80 23.45
CA TYR A 227 7.42 21.70 24.10
C TYR A 227 8.33 22.90 23.81
N TYR A 228 8.50 23.28 22.54
CA TYR A 228 9.34 24.41 22.16
C TYR A 228 8.72 25.74 22.60
N GLY A 229 7.38 25.82 22.65
CA GLY A 229 6.67 26.95 23.25
C GLY A 229 7.00 27.11 24.74
N PHE A 230 6.94 26.01 25.51
CA PHE A 230 7.34 26.02 26.92
C PHE A 230 8.83 26.34 27.09
N GLN A 231 9.68 25.81 26.22
CA GLN A 231 11.12 26.08 26.26
C GLN A 231 11.44 27.56 26.00
N ALA A 232 10.80 28.20 25.03
CA ALA A 232 10.95 29.63 24.76
C ALA A 232 10.49 30.48 25.97
N PHE A 233 9.40 30.06 26.64
CA PHE A 233 8.96 30.68 27.89
C PHE A 233 10.03 30.56 29.00
N SER A 234 10.64 29.39 29.19
CA SER A 234 11.72 29.21 30.18
C SER A 234 12.96 30.06 29.87
N ILE A 235 13.34 30.18 28.58
CA ILE A 235 14.46 31.05 28.16
C ILE A 235 14.15 32.51 28.49
N ALA A 236 12.93 32.99 28.20
CA ALA A 236 12.50 34.35 28.50
C ALA A 236 12.53 34.64 30.02
N LEU A 237 12.10 33.66 30.83
CA LEU A 237 12.13 33.76 32.29
C LEU A 237 13.56 33.87 32.82
N TRP A 238 14.47 33.00 32.36
CA TRP A 238 15.86 33.02 32.81
C TRP A 238 16.62 34.27 32.34
N LEU A 239 16.27 34.83 31.19
CA LEU A 239 16.75 36.15 30.77
C LEU A 239 16.26 37.26 31.72
N ALA A 240 15.01 37.17 32.21
CA ALA A 240 14.44 38.14 33.16
C ALA A 240 15.04 38.03 34.58
N ASP A 241 15.54 36.86 34.96
CA ASP A 241 16.23 36.59 36.23
C ASP A 241 17.77 36.74 36.12
N HIS A 242 18.27 37.33 35.03
CA HIS A 242 19.69 37.57 34.76
C HIS A 242 20.59 36.31 34.65
N TYR A 243 20.00 35.13 34.41
CA TYR A 243 20.70 33.86 34.15
C TYR A 243 21.08 33.72 32.66
N TYR A 244 21.83 34.69 32.13
CA TYR A 244 22.14 34.79 30.70
C TYR A 244 22.87 33.57 30.13
N TRP A 245 23.86 33.03 30.84
CA TRP A 245 24.66 31.89 30.38
C TRP A 245 23.83 30.62 30.21
N TYR A 246 22.93 30.33 31.16
CA TYR A 246 22.05 29.17 31.08
C TYR A 246 21.02 29.32 29.96
N ALA A 247 20.42 30.51 29.83
CA ALA A 247 19.49 30.82 28.73
C ALA A 247 20.17 30.65 27.35
N LEU A 248 21.41 31.13 27.21
CA LEU A 248 22.20 31.00 25.98
C LEU A 248 22.51 29.54 25.65
N CYS A 249 22.97 28.74 26.62
CA CYS A 249 23.28 27.33 26.42
C CYS A 249 22.05 26.54 25.93
N ILE A 250 20.90 26.74 26.57
CA ILE A 250 19.65 26.06 26.18
C ILE A 250 19.19 26.50 24.78
N PHE A 251 19.29 27.80 24.49
CA PHE A 251 18.97 28.32 23.17
C PHE A 251 19.83 27.68 22.08
N LEU A 252 21.15 27.61 22.27
CA LEU A 252 22.08 27.02 21.31
C LEU A 252 21.82 25.52 21.10
N ILE A 253 21.68 24.75 22.18
CA ILE A 253 21.42 23.31 22.09
C ILE A 253 20.11 23.04 21.32
N SER A 254 19.06 23.80 21.61
CA SER A 254 17.78 23.59 20.92
C SER A 254 17.76 24.12 19.50
N ALA A 255 18.46 25.21 19.20
CA ALA A 255 18.64 25.67 17.81
C ALA A 255 19.33 24.57 16.97
N ILE A 256 20.43 24.00 17.47
CA ILE A 256 21.14 22.91 16.80
C ILE A 256 20.23 21.68 16.66
N SER A 257 19.52 21.29 17.72
CA SER A 257 18.61 20.15 17.70
C SER A 257 17.50 20.31 16.65
N ILE A 258 16.85 21.47 16.59
CA ILE A 258 15.80 21.77 15.61
C ILE A 258 16.39 21.73 14.20
N CYS A 259 17.52 22.39 13.95
CA CYS A 259 18.18 22.38 12.64
C CYS A 259 18.50 20.96 12.15
N LEU A 260 19.06 20.12 13.02
CA LEU A 260 19.36 18.72 12.70
C LEU A 260 18.10 17.90 12.44
N ALA A 261 17.04 18.09 13.26
CA ALA A 261 15.76 17.42 13.07
C ALA A 261 15.10 17.80 11.74
N LEU A 262 15.10 19.10 11.39
CA LEU A 262 14.56 19.61 10.13
C LEU A 262 15.31 19.07 8.91
N TYR A 263 16.65 19.12 8.94
CA TYR A 263 17.48 18.59 7.86
C TYR A 263 17.23 17.09 7.64
N LYS A 264 17.23 16.30 8.72
CA LYS A 264 16.99 14.85 8.65
C LYS A 264 15.59 14.53 8.13
N THR A 265 14.56 15.19 8.67
CA THR A 265 13.16 14.96 8.27
C THR A 265 12.93 15.26 6.79
N ARG A 266 13.49 16.38 6.30
CA ARG A 266 13.37 16.74 4.87
C ARG A 266 14.17 15.78 3.99
N LYS A 267 15.41 15.44 4.37
CA LYS A 267 16.24 14.49 3.61
C LYS A 267 15.53 13.13 3.48
N GLN A 268 14.97 12.61 4.58
CA GLN A 268 14.17 11.39 4.56
C GLN A 268 12.95 11.49 3.63
N SER A 269 12.22 12.61 3.67
CA SER A 269 11.06 12.84 2.80
C SER A 269 11.43 12.90 1.31
N LEU A 270 12.59 13.50 0.99
CA LEU A 270 13.11 13.56 -0.38
C LEU A 270 13.54 12.18 -0.88
N THR A 271 14.32 11.43 -0.09
CA THR A 271 14.73 10.07 -0.45
C THR A 271 13.51 9.18 -0.68
N LEU A 272 12.48 9.28 0.17
CA LEU A 272 11.24 8.52 0.02
C LEU A 272 10.47 8.93 -1.26
N ARG A 273 10.42 10.23 -1.58
CA ARG A 273 9.86 10.72 -2.84
C ARG A 273 10.59 10.16 -4.06
N ASP A 274 11.91 10.16 -4.05
CA ASP A 274 12.73 9.73 -5.19
C ASP A 274 12.65 8.22 -5.40
N MET A 275 12.54 7.42 -4.32
CA MET A 275 12.33 5.96 -4.42
C MET A 275 10.95 5.57 -4.98
N VAL A 276 9.93 6.41 -4.76
CA VAL A 276 8.54 6.11 -5.13
C VAL A 276 8.17 6.68 -6.49
N LYS A 277 8.77 7.80 -6.89
CA LYS A 277 8.49 8.47 -8.18
C LYS A 277 8.89 7.55 -9.33
N LEU A 278 7.90 7.04 -10.03
CA LEU A 278 8.06 6.28 -11.27
C LEU A 278 7.35 7.06 -12.38
N SER A 279 8.09 7.44 -13.42
CA SER A 279 7.57 8.15 -14.60
C SER A 279 8.21 7.50 -15.81
N VAL A 280 7.43 6.73 -16.56
CA VAL A 280 7.90 5.95 -17.71
C VAL A 280 6.87 6.13 -18.83
N ARG A 281 7.30 6.09 -20.08
CA ARG A 281 6.38 6.00 -21.22
C ARG A 281 5.98 4.57 -21.46
N VAL A 282 4.68 4.33 -21.61
CA VAL A 282 4.14 3.00 -21.89
C VAL A 282 3.32 3.03 -23.17
N GLN A 283 3.21 1.87 -23.79
CA GLN A 283 2.43 1.69 -25.00
C GLN A 283 1.03 1.20 -24.63
N VAL A 284 0.00 1.90 -25.10
CA VAL A 284 -1.41 1.62 -24.82
C VAL A 284 -2.10 1.27 -26.14
N CYS A 285 -2.93 0.22 -26.13
CA CYS A 285 -3.78 -0.17 -27.24
C CYS A 285 -5.09 0.65 -27.21
N ARG A 286 -5.49 1.18 -28.37
CA ARG A 286 -6.73 1.94 -28.58
C ARG A 286 -7.78 1.10 -29.34
N PRO A 287 -9.07 1.47 -29.27
CA PRO A 287 -10.11 0.86 -30.10
C PRO A 287 -9.70 0.90 -31.58
N GLY A 288 -9.63 -0.26 -32.24
CA GLY A 288 -9.12 -0.40 -33.61
C GLY A 288 -7.71 -0.97 -33.72
N GLY A 289 -7.03 -1.24 -32.59
CA GLY A 289 -5.73 -1.93 -32.55
C GLY A 289 -4.51 -1.03 -32.75
N GLU A 290 -4.72 0.29 -32.85
CA GLU A 290 -3.66 1.29 -32.89
C GLU A 290 -2.93 1.38 -31.54
N GLU A 291 -1.61 1.61 -31.60
CA GLU A 291 -0.76 1.69 -30.42
C GLU A 291 -0.26 3.11 -30.24
N GLU A 292 -0.44 3.64 -29.03
CA GLU A 292 -0.04 5.00 -28.68
C GLU A 292 0.91 4.99 -27.49
N TRP A 293 1.97 5.80 -27.57
CA TRP A 293 2.87 6.03 -26.45
C TRP A 293 2.33 7.10 -25.52
N VAL A 294 1.93 6.70 -24.33
CA VAL A 294 1.33 7.58 -23.31
C VAL A 294 2.25 7.64 -22.08
N ASP A 295 2.25 8.77 -21.39
CA ASP A 295 2.98 8.87 -20.12
C ASP A 295 2.26 8.05 -19.03
N SER A 296 3.04 7.31 -18.24
CA SER A 296 2.50 6.49 -17.14
C SER A 296 1.57 7.22 -16.18
N SER A 297 1.71 8.54 -16.02
CA SER A 297 0.86 9.36 -15.15
C SER A 297 -0.57 9.54 -15.66
N GLU A 298 -0.82 9.26 -16.94
CA GLU A 298 -2.14 9.40 -17.56
C GLU A 298 -2.95 8.11 -17.60
N LEU A 299 -2.35 6.99 -17.18
CA LEU A 299 -3.00 5.69 -17.15
C LEU A 299 -4.20 5.69 -16.21
N VAL A 300 -5.27 5.04 -16.66
CA VAL A 300 -6.50 4.84 -15.90
C VAL A 300 -6.90 3.37 -15.89
N PRO A 301 -7.66 2.90 -14.89
CA PRO A 301 -8.17 1.53 -14.88
C PRO A 301 -9.00 1.23 -16.14
N GLY A 302 -8.68 0.13 -16.80
CA GLY A 302 -9.22 -0.34 -18.07
C GLY A 302 -8.38 -0.01 -19.30
N ASP A 303 -7.35 0.83 -19.21
CA ASP A 303 -6.39 0.98 -20.31
C ASP A 303 -5.73 -0.37 -20.61
N CYS A 304 -5.54 -0.70 -21.88
CA CYS A 304 -4.89 -1.94 -22.31
C CYS A 304 -3.43 -1.63 -22.66
N LEU A 305 -2.49 -2.15 -21.86
CA LEU A 305 -1.06 -2.00 -22.06
C LEU A 305 -0.53 -3.07 -23.00
N VAL A 306 0.34 -2.65 -23.93
CA VAL A 306 1.18 -3.56 -24.72
C VAL A 306 2.51 -3.69 -23.97
N LEU A 307 2.80 -4.90 -23.48
CA LEU A 307 4.03 -5.13 -22.72
C LEU A 307 5.24 -5.24 -23.67
N PRO A 308 6.38 -4.61 -23.33
CA PRO A 308 7.62 -4.81 -24.07
C PRO A 308 8.06 -6.28 -23.97
N GLN A 309 8.70 -6.77 -25.04
CA GLN A 309 9.18 -8.16 -25.09
C GLN A 309 10.23 -8.45 -24.02
N GLU A 310 11.11 -7.47 -23.72
CA GLU A 310 12.16 -7.60 -22.71
C GLU A 310 12.41 -6.26 -22.03
N GLY A 311 12.63 -6.31 -20.72
CA GLY A 311 12.89 -5.13 -19.90
C GLY A 311 11.66 -4.23 -19.72
N GLY A 312 11.70 -3.38 -18.68
CA GLY A 312 10.66 -2.41 -18.40
C GLY A 312 10.04 -2.59 -17.02
N VAL A 313 9.65 -1.48 -16.39
CA VAL A 313 9.06 -1.49 -15.05
C VAL A 313 7.57 -1.23 -15.17
N MET A 314 6.76 -2.02 -14.46
CA MET A 314 5.31 -1.84 -14.44
C MET A 314 4.94 -0.54 -13.69
N PRO A 315 4.25 0.41 -14.32
CA PRO A 315 3.89 1.69 -13.69
C PRO A 315 2.61 1.61 -12.82
N CYS A 316 1.84 0.54 -12.93
CA CYS A 316 0.54 0.35 -12.28
C CYS A 316 0.30 -1.14 -12.02
N ASP A 317 -0.79 -1.46 -11.32
CA ASP A 317 -1.24 -2.86 -11.20
C ASP A 317 -2.11 -3.18 -12.41
N ALA A 318 -1.83 -4.29 -13.09
CA ALA A 318 -2.52 -4.71 -14.30
C ALA A 318 -2.76 -6.24 -14.31
N ALA A 319 -3.88 -6.67 -14.88
CA ALA A 319 -4.17 -8.08 -15.11
C ALA A 319 -3.66 -8.47 -16.50
N LEU A 320 -2.85 -9.52 -16.59
CA LEU A 320 -2.37 -10.04 -17.86
C LEU A 320 -3.53 -10.75 -18.57
N VAL A 321 -3.90 -10.34 -19.78
CA VAL A 321 -5.04 -10.90 -20.54
C VAL A 321 -4.58 -11.75 -21.73
N ALA A 322 -3.42 -11.46 -22.31
CA ALA A 322 -2.86 -12.26 -23.40
C ALA A 322 -1.35 -12.42 -23.26
N GLY A 323 -0.85 -13.64 -23.46
CA GLY A 323 0.56 -14.00 -23.35
C GLY A 323 0.99 -14.44 -21.95
N GLU A 324 2.30 -14.59 -21.79
CA GLU A 324 2.98 -14.84 -20.52
C GLU A 324 4.06 -13.80 -20.29
N CYS A 325 4.36 -13.56 -19.01
CA CYS A 325 5.37 -12.60 -18.60
C CYS A 325 6.15 -13.13 -17.41
N VAL A 326 7.47 -13.03 -17.46
CA VAL A 326 8.35 -13.29 -16.33
C VAL A 326 8.69 -11.96 -15.68
N VAL A 327 8.37 -11.83 -14.39
CA VAL A 327 8.60 -10.60 -13.62
C VAL A 327 9.47 -10.85 -12.40
N ASN A 328 10.24 -9.83 -12.02
CA ASN A 328 10.93 -9.76 -10.73
C ASN A 328 10.09 -8.89 -9.77
N GLU A 329 9.59 -9.53 -8.70
CA GLU A 329 8.75 -8.90 -7.67
C GLU A 329 9.53 -8.36 -6.44
N SER A 330 10.86 -8.35 -6.48
CA SER A 330 11.72 -7.95 -5.34
C SER A 330 11.40 -6.59 -4.74
N SER A 331 10.85 -5.65 -5.52
CA SER A 331 10.47 -4.34 -5.02
C SER A 331 9.27 -4.36 -4.06
N LEU A 332 8.46 -5.43 -4.08
CA LEU A 332 7.27 -5.62 -3.25
C LEU A 332 7.46 -6.73 -2.21
N THR A 333 8.04 -7.87 -2.60
CA THR A 333 8.24 -9.02 -1.71
C THR A 333 9.59 -8.97 -0.99
N GLY A 334 10.60 -8.30 -1.57
CA GLY A 334 11.99 -8.40 -1.14
C GLY A 334 12.73 -9.62 -1.69
N GLU A 335 12.01 -10.54 -2.35
CA GLU A 335 12.55 -11.76 -2.94
C GLU A 335 12.97 -11.52 -4.39
N SER A 336 14.20 -11.91 -4.77
CA SER A 336 14.75 -11.67 -6.12
C SER A 336 14.47 -12.80 -7.11
N THR A 337 13.65 -13.78 -6.74
CA THR A 337 13.30 -14.91 -7.59
C THR A 337 12.34 -14.48 -8.70
N PRO A 338 12.65 -14.77 -9.98
CA PRO A 338 11.74 -14.51 -11.09
C PRO A 338 10.44 -15.31 -10.95
N VAL A 339 9.31 -14.68 -11.21
CA VAL A 339 7.97 -15.29 -11.12
C VAL A 339 7.32 -15.27 -12.51
N LEU A 340 6.88 -16.43 -12.98
CA LEU A 340 6.09 -16.56 -14.20
C LEU A 340 4.64 -16.13 -13.95
N LYS A 341 4.12 -15.30 -14.86
CA LYS A 341 2.75 -14.78 -14.87
C LYS A 341 2.05 -15.24 -16.15
N THR A 342 0.84 -15.77 -15.98
CA THR A 342 0.03 -16.32 -17.07
C THR A 342 -1.22 -15.48 -17.29
N ALA A 343 -1.77 -15.52 -18.50
CA ALA A 343 -3.02 -14.82 -18.83
C ALA A 343 -4.16 -15.20 -17.87
N LEU A 344 -5.01 -14.22 -17.55
CA LEU A 344 -6.16 -14.35 -16.68
C LEU A 344 -7.16 -15.33 -17.29
N PRO A 345 -7.66 -16.34 -16.54
CA PRO A 345 -8.67 -17.24 -17.07
C PRO A 345 -9.99 -16.49 -17.31
N GLU A 346 -10.65 -16.80 -18.43
CA GLU A 346 -12.01 -16.34 -18.73
C GLU A 346 -13.02 -16.93 -17.75
N GLY A 347 -14.05 -16.15 -17.41
CA GLY A 347 -15.20 -16.59 -16.64
C GLY A 347 -15.85 -15.48 -15.81
N PRO A 348 -17.10 -15.71 -15.35
CA PRO A 348 -17.92 -14.71 -14.66
C PRO A 348 -17.50 -14.49 -13.19
N LYS A 349 -16.30 -14.96 -12.80
CA LYS A 349 -15.80 -14.81 -11.43
C LYS A 349 -15.32 -13.37 -11.23
N PRO A 350 -15.53 -12.79 -10.02
CA PRO A 350 -15.02 -11.45 -9.73
C PRO A 350 -13.49 -11.47 -9.76
N TYR A 351 -12.90 -10.51 -10.46
CA TYR A 351 -11.46 -10.33 -10.46
C TYR A 351 -11.03 -9.76 -9.10
N CYS A 352 -10.00 -10.38 -8.53
CA CYS A 352 -9.39 -9.94 -7.28
C CYS A 352 -7.88 -10.16 -7.36
N PRO A 353 -7.05 -9.11 -7.19
CA PRO A 353 -5.59 -9.23 -7.27
C PRO A 353 -4.99 -10.25 -6.32
N GLU A 354 -5.58 -10.42 -5.13
CA GLU A 354 -5.07 -11.37 -4.11
C GLU A 354 -5.29 -12.82 -4.52
N THR A 355 -6.48 -13.16 -5.02
CA THR A 355 -6.77 -14.53 -5.47
C THR A 355 -6.17 -14.83 -6.83
N HIS A 356 -6.02 -13.81 -7.69
CA HIS A 356 -5.47 -13.91 -9.04
C HIS A 356 -4.05 -13.36 -9.14
N ARG A 357 -3.25 -13.53 -8.07
CA ARG A 357 -1.87 -13.04 -8.00
C ARG A 357 -0.98 -13.56 -9.14
N ARG A 358 -1.21 -14.79 -9.60
CA ARG A 358 -0.51 -15.41 -10.75
C ARG A 358 -0.78 -14.72 -12.09
N HIS A 359 -1.88 -13.98 -12.19
CA HIS A 359 -2.33 -13.28 -13.40
C HIS A 359 -2.19 -11.76 -13.30
N THR A 360 -1.65 -11.27 -12.17
CA THR A 360 -1.56 -9.85 -11.86
C THR A 360 -0.10 -9.41 -11.84
N LEU A 361 0.17 -8.35 -12.59
CA LEU A 361 1.43 -7.61 -12.64
C LEU A 361 1.30 -6.40 -11.71
N PHE A 362 2.28 -6.18 -10.84
CA PHE A 362 2.17 -5.16 -9.80
C PHE A 362 3.04 -3.93 -10.10
N CYS A 363 2.62 -2.76 -9.62
CA CYS A 363 3.36 -1.51 -9.75
C CYS A 363 4.76 -1.62 -9.13
N GLY A 364 5.79 -1.32 -9.92
CA GLY A 364 7.19 -1.36 -9.51
C GLY A 364 7.90 -2.69 -9.72
N THR A 365 7.22 -3.72 -10.24
CA THR A 365 7.89 -4.97 -10.64
C THR A 365 8.60 -4.80 -11.98
N LEU A 366 9.75 -5.46 -12.15
CA LEU A 366 10.52 -5.42 -13.39
C LEU A 366 10.08 -6.58 -14.30
N ILE A 367 9.65 -6.27 -15.52
CA ILE A 367 9.45 -7.25 -16.59
C ILE A 367 10.82 -7.68 -17.08
N LEU A 368 11.10 -8.97 -16.95
CA LEU A 368 12.32 -9.57 -17.49
C LEU A 368 12.09 -9.99 -18.94
N GLN A 369 10.98 -10.67 -19.21
CA GLN A 369 10.61 -11.14 -20.54
C GLN A 369 9.10 -11.31 -20.66
N ALA A 370 8.55 -11.02 -21.83
CA ALA A 370 7.15 -11.25 -22.18
C ALA A 370 7.06 -12.04 -23.50
N ARG A 371 6.27 -13.12 -23.51
CA ARG A 371 6.09 -14.00 -24.67
C ARG A 371 4.61 -14.07 -25.06
N ALA A 372 4.31 -13.86 -26.34
CA ALA A 372 2.96 -13.99 -26.86
C ALA A 372 2.70 -15.42 -27.35
N TYR A 373 1.58 -16.03 -26.95
CA TYR A 373 1.15 -17.34 -27.46
C TYR A 373 0.28 -17.22 -28.71
N VAL A 374 -0.59 -16.20 -28.74
CA VAL A 374 -1.59 -15.98 -29.77
C VAL A 374 -1.50 -14.52 -30.18
N GLY A 375 -1.17 -14.30 -31.46
CA GLY A 375 -0.91 -12.96 -32.00
C GLY A 375 0.48 -12.41 -31.67
N PRO A 376 0.80 -11.20 -32.16
CA PRO A 376 2.15 -10.64 -32.03
C PRO A 376 2.42 -9.94 -30.68
N ARG A 377 1.42 -9.84 -29.78
CA ARG A 377 1.46 -8.91 -28.64
C ARG A 377 1.12 -9.60 -27.32
N VAL A 378 1.75 -9.11 -26.25
CA VAL A 378 1.39 -9.44 -24.86
C VAL A 378 0.61 -8.28 -24.29
N LEU A 379 -0.60 -8.54 -23.81
CA LEU A 379 -1.55 -7.51 -23.40
C LEU A 379 -1.87 -7.62 -21.92
N ALA A 380 -1.89 -6.49 -21.22
CA ALA A 380 -2.29 -6.40 -19.82
C ALA A 380 -3.23 -5.21 -19.60
N VAL A 381 -4.35 -5.42 -18.91
CA VAL A 381 -5.34 -4.38 -18.64
C VAL A 381 -5.09 -3.77 -17.27
N VAL A 382 -5.02 -2.44 -17.20
CA VAL A 382 -4.81 -1.70 -15.95
C VAL A 382 -5.99 -1.92 -15.00
N THR A 383 -5.72 -2.33 -13.77
CA THR A 383 -6.75 -2.58 -12.76
C THR A 383 -6.72 -1.53 -11.66
N ARG A 384 -5.53 -1.10 -11.21
CA ARG A 384 -5.38 -0.07 -10.17
C ARG A 384 -4.24 0.87 -10.50
N THR A 385 -4.41 2.14 -10.15
CA THR A 385 -3.43 3.21 -10.39
C THR A 385 -3.14 4.01 -9.12
N GLY A 386 -1.99 4.69 -9.08
CA GLY A 386 -1.57 5.60 -8.01
C GLY A 386 -1.54 4.93 -6.63
N PHE A 387 -2.11 5.60 -5.64
CA PHE A 387 -2.21 5.11 -4.25
C PHE A 387 -3.12 3.90 -4.06
N CYS A 388 -3.90 3.50 -5.07
CA CYS A 388 -4.73 2.29 -5.01
C CYS A 388 -3.95 1.01 -5.35
N THR A 389 -2.76 1.13 -5.96
CA THR A 389 -1.88 -0.02 -6.24
C THR A 389 -1.34 -0.66 -4.96
N ALA A 390 -0.86 -1.90 -5.05
CA ALA A 390 -0.17 -2.58 -3.93
C ALA A 390 1.00 -1.73 -3.39
N LYS A 391 1.86 -1.22 -4.29
CA LYS A 391 2.96 -0.30 -3.94
C LYS A 391 2.44 0.99 -3.29
N GLY A 392 1.39 1.58 -3.83
CA GLY A 392 0.75 2.79 -3.31
C GLY A 392 0.19 2.61 -1.90
N GLY A 393 -0.44 1.48 -1.62
CA GLY A 393 -0.95 1.12 -0.29
C GLY A 393 0.16 0.98 0.75
N LEU A 394 1.29 0.37 0.38
CA LEU A 394 2.48 0.30 1.24
C LEU A 394 3.04 1.69 1.53
N VAL A 395 3.21 2.53 0.50
CA VAL A 395 3.70 3.91 0.65
C VAL A 395 2.76 4.74 1.54
N SER A 396 1.44 4.64 1.34
CA SER A 396 0.46 5.35 2.18
C SER A 396 0.56 4.93 3.65
N SER A 397 0.73 3.64 3.91
CA SER A 397 0.91 3.10 5.27
C SER A 397 2.21 3.56 5.94
N ILE A 398 3.26 3.82 5.16
CA ILE A 398 4.53 4.39 5.64
C ILE A 398 4.38 5.88 5.96
N LEU A 399 3.67 6.64 5.11
CA LEU A 399 3.45 8.08 5.29
C LEU A 399 2.47 8.40 6.43
N HIS A 400 1.46 7.56 6.60
CA HIS A 400 0.38 7.75 7.57
C HIS A 400 0.29 6.54 8.52
N PRO A 401 1.32 6.31 9.35
CA PRO A 401 1.30 5.19 10.28
C PRO A 401 0.15 5.35 11.26
N ARG A 402 -0.51 4.23 11.58
CA ARG A 402 -1.49 4.20 12.68
C ARG A 402 -0.83 4.70 13.96
N PRO A 403 -1.50 5.56 14.74
CA PRO A 403 -0.88 6.21 15.86
C PRO A 403 -0.67 5.17 16.96
N ILE A 404 0.59 4.95 17.32
CA ILE A 404 0.90 4.03 18.40
C ILE A 404 0.55 4.75 19.70
N SER A 405 -0.46 4.25 20.42
CA SER A 405 -0.80 4.75 21.76
C SER A 405 0.26 4.28 22.76
N PHE A 406 1.40 4.97 22.79
CA PHE A 406 2.50 4.56 23.64
C PHE A 406 2.14 4.81 25.11
N LYS A 407 1.89 3.73 25.86
CA LYS A 407 1.61 3.79 27.31
C LYS A 407 2.63 4.63 28.06
N PHE A 408 3.90 4.60 27.65
CA PHE A 408 4.95 5.43 28.25
C PHE A 408 4.62 6.91 28.15
N TYR A 409 4.16 7.45 27.01
CA TYR A 409 3.79 8.88 26.94
C TYR A 409 2.65 9.19 27.92
N LYS A 410 1.65 8.30 28.03
CA LYS A 410 0.58 8.43 29.04
C LYS A 410 1.14 8.38 30.47
N HIS A 411 2.11 7.52 30.75
CA HIS A 411 2.78 7.44 32.06
C HIS A 411 3.69 8.65 32.33
N SER A 412 4.43 9.14 31.33
CA SER A 412 5.23 10.36 31.39
C SER A 412 4.33 11.56 31.66
N MET A 413 3.17 11.67 31.02
CA MET A 413 2.21 12.73 31.30
C MET A 413 1.64 12.64 32.73
N LYS A 414 1.40 11.43 33.26
CA LYS A 414 1.02 11.25 34.68
C LYS A 414 2.15 11.65 35.62
N PHE A 415 3.39 11.31 35.30
CA PHE A 415 4.57 11.67 36.08
C PHE A 415 4.80 13.19 36.09
N VAL A 416 4.74 13.83 34.92
CA VAL A 416 4.78 15.29 34.79
C VAL A 416 3.65 15.94 35.58
N ALA A 417 2.42 15.41 35.50
CA ALA A 417 1.31 15.91 36.29
C ALA A 417 1.55 15.79 37.81
N ALA A 418 2.13 14.68 38.28
CA ALA A 418 2.49 14.50 39.69
C ALA A 418 3.56 15.51 40.13
N LEU A 419 4.60 15.73 39.30
CA LEU A 419 5.61 16.77 39.53
C LEU A 419 5.01 18.18 39.50
N SER A 420 4.02 18.44 38.63
CA SER A 420 3.30 19.72 38.59
C SER A 420 2.52 19.99 39.87
N VAL A 421 1.92 18.96 40.49
CA VAL A 421 1.26 19.11 41.80
C VAL A 421 2.27 19.44 42.88
N LEU A 422 3.41 18.76 42.92
CA LEU A 422 4.46 19.04 43.89
C LEU A 422 5.04 20.45 43.73
N ALA A 423 5.28 20.87 42.48
CA ALA A 423 5.72 22.22 42.20
C ALA A 423 4.66 23.26 42.55
N LEU A 424 3.37 22.99 42.30
CA LEU A 424 2.30 23.90 42.71
C LEU A 424 2.30 24.12 44.23
N LEU A 425 2.42 23.04 45.01
CA LEU A 425 2.53 23.12 46.48
C LEU A 425 3.78 23.92 46.89
N GLY A 426 4.93 23.66 46.26
CA GLY A 426 6.17 24.40 46.48
C GLY A 426 6.05 25.89 46.11
N THR A 427 5.36 26.21 45.01
CA THR A 427 5.13 27.59 44.54
C THR A 427 4.24 28.33 45.52
N VAL A 428 3.15 27.70 45.98
CA VAL A 428 2.27 28.31 47.01
C VAL A 428 3.03 28.55 48.31
N TYR A 429 3.79 27.56 48.79
CA TYR A 429 4.62 27.71 49.98
C TYR A 429 5.66 28.84 49.83
N SER A 430 6.35 28.88 48.69
CA SER A 430 7.34 29.92 48.35
C SER A 430 6.71 31.32 48.31
N ILE A 431 5.54 31.48 47.68
CA ILE A 431 4.82 32.76 47.64
C ILE A 431 4.45 33.21 49.06
N VAL A 432 3.94 32.32 49.91
CA VAL A 432 3.54 32.65 51.29
C VAL A 432 4.74 33.13 52.12
N ILE A 433 5.87 32.41 52.06
CA ILE A 433 7.06 32.78 52.85
C ILE A 433 7.72 34.07 52.33
N LEU A 434 7.83 34.23 51.01
CA LEU A 434 8.41 35.43 50.40
C LEU A 434 7.54 36.67 50.65
N TYR A 435 6.22 36.51 50.61
CA TYR A 435 5.28 37.57 50.97
C TYR A 435 5.42 37.97 52.45
N ARG A 436 5.51 36.99 53.35
CA ARG A 436 5.73 37.23 54.79
C ARG A 436 7.06 37.96 55.05
N ASN A 437 8.09 37.65 54.26
CA ASN A 437 9.42 38.27 54.35
C ASN A 437 9.51 39.63 53.64
N ARG A 438 8.41 40.18 53.11
CA ARG A 438 8.34 41.51 52.46
C ARG A 438 9.28 41.66 51.25
N VAL A 439 9.52 40.57 50.53
CA VAL A 439 10.30 40.56 49.28
C VAL A 439 9.52 41.31 48.17
N PRO A 440 10.19 42.05 47.27
CA PRO A 440 9.52 42.74 46.16
C PRO A 440 8.73 41.78 45.26
N VAL A 441 7.52 42.19 44.87
CA VAL A 441 6.57 41.37 44.08
C VAL A 441 7.20 40.82 42.80
N ARG A 442 8.07 41.60 42.13
CA ARG A 442 8.79 41.14 40.93
C ARG A 442 9.60 39.87 41.18
N GLU A 443 10.34 39.82 42.29
CA GLU A 443 11.14 38.63 42.65
C GLU A 443 10.25 37.45 43.04
N ILE A 444 9.13 37.71 43.74
CA ILE A 444 8.15 36.67 44.08
C ILE A 444 7.60 36.02 42.80
N VAL A 445 7.24 36.82 41.80
CA VAL A 445 6.70 36.33 40.52
C VAL A 445 7.75 35.54 39.74
N ILE A 446 8.99 36.05 39.62
CA ILE A 446 10.06 35.36 38.91
C ILE A 446 10.37 34.01 39.57
N ARG A 447 10.50 33.96 40.91
CA ARG A 447 10.77 32.72 41.65
C ARG A 447 9.61 31.73 41.58
N ALA A 448 8.37 32.20 41.60
CA ALA A 448 7.20 31.35 41.45
C ALA A 448 7.15 30.68 40.07
N LEU A 449 7.43 31.45 39.02
CA LEU A 449 7.45 30.94 37.65
C LEU A 449 8.67 30.03 37.38
N ASP A 450 9.83 30.30 37.99
CA ASP A 450 11.02 29.44 37.87
C ASP A 450 10.78 28.04 38.46
N LEU A 451 10.04 27.96 39.57
CA LEU A 451 9.67 26.65 40.13
C LEU A 451 8.77 25.83 39.18
N VAL A 452 7.96 26.51 38.35
CA VAL A 452 7.13 25.86 37.32
C VAL A 452 7.98 25.37 36.14
N THR A 453 9.01 26.12 35.73
CA THR A 453 9.89 25.72 34.61
C THR A 453 10.75 24.51 34.93
N VAL A 454 11.12 24.31 36.20
CA VAL A 454 11.89 23.14 36.68
C VAL A 454 11.14 21.81 36.52
N VAL A 455 9.79 21.82 36.53
CA VAL A 455 8.96 20.60 36.43
C VAL A 455 9.15 19.83 35.12
N VAL A 456 9.38 20.56 34.02
CA VAL A 456 9.52 19.99 32.69
C VAL A 456 10.94 20.28 32.22
N PRO A 457 11.86 19.31 32.34
CA PRO A 457 13.24 19.53 31.94
C PRO A 457 13.32 19.89 30.45
N PRO A 458 13.90 21.06 30.10
CA PRO A 458 13.98 21.55 28.72
C PRO A 458 14.97 20.75 27.86
N ALA A 459 15.59 19.70 28.40
CA ALA A 459 16.45 18.77 27.68
C ALA A 459 15.77 17.41 27.40
N LEU A 460 14.59 17.14 27.96
CA LEU A 460 14.02 15.79 27.99
C LEU A 460 13.65 15.26 26.57
N PRO A 461 12.83 15.95 25.76
CA PRO A 461 12.59 15.58 24.36
C PRO A 461 13.83 15.51 23.47
N ALA A 462 14.80 16.41 23.66
CA ALA A 462 16.06 16.36 22.93
C ALA A 462 16.82 15.07 23.27
N ALA A 463 16.94 14.74 24.56
CA ALA A 463 17.55 13.50 25.03
C ALA A 463 16.83 12.25 24.47
N MET A 464 15.49 12.23 24.51
CA MET A 464 14.70 11.13 23.93
C MET A 464 14.96 10.93 22.44
N THR A 465 15.08 12.03 21.69
CA THR A 465 15.37 11.98 20.25
C THR A 465 16.78 11.45 20.00
N VAL A 466 17.78 11.94 20.73
CA VAL A 466 19.18 11.48 20.63
C VAL A 466 19.29 9.99 20.95
N CYS A 467 18.67 9.52 22.04
CA CYS A 467 18.67 8.09 22.40
C CYS A 467 18.05 7.22 21.29
N THR A 468 16.93 7.68 20.71
CA THR A 468 16.25 6.94 19.63
C THR A 468 17.10 6.89 18.36
N LEU A 469 17.76 7.99 18.00
CA LEU A 469 18.66 8.06 16.85
C LEU A 469 19.90 7.18 17.03
N TYR A 470 20.48 7.17 18.23
CA TYR A 470 21.60 6.30 18.57
C TYR A 470 21.21 4.82 18.43
N ALA A 471 20.05 4.43 18.98
CA ALA A 471 19.53 3.07 18.86
C ALA A 471 19.29 2.67 17.39
N GLN A 472 18.73 3.57 16.57
CA GLN A 472 18.52 3.34 15.14
C GLN A 472 19.84 3.15 14.40
N SER A 473 20.86 3.97 14.70
CA SER A 473 22.18 3.85 14.09
C SER A 473 22.84 2.51 14.44
N ARG A 474 22.72 2.07 15.69
CA ARG A 474 23.24 0.77 16.14
C ARG A 474 22.57 -0.40 15.42
N LEU A 475 21.24 -0.37 15.27
CA LEU A 475 20.50 -1.41 14.53
C LEU A 475 20.88 -1.44 13.05
N ARG A 476 21.06 -0.27 12.43
CA ARG A 476 21.50 -0.17 11.04
C ARG A 476 22.87 -0.81 10.80
N ALA A 477 23.80 -0.68 11.74
CA ALA A 477 25.11 -1.33 11.66
C ALA A 477 25.02 -2.87 11.66
N GLN A 478 23.90 -3.44 12.14
CA GLN A 478 23.61 -4.88 12.13
C GLN A 478 22.71 -5.29 10.94
N GLY A 479 22.50 -4.42 9.95
CA GLY A 479 21.61 -4.69 8.81
C GLY A 479 20.11 -4.59 9.14
N ILE A 480 19.74 -4.11 10.33
CA ILE A 480 18.33 -3.95 10.74
C ILE A 480 17.88 -2.52 10.46
N PHE A 481 17.02 -2.34 9.45
CA PHE A 481 16.54 -1.04 9.03
C PHE A 481 15.19 -0.71 9.67
N CYS A 482 15.18 0.22 10.62
CA CYS A 482 13.94 0.71 11.22
C CYS A 482 13.33 1.86 10.42
N ILE A 483 12.13 1.64 9.87
CA ILE A 483 11.34 2.66 9.16
C ILE A 483 10.73 3.66 10.15
N HIS A 484 10.22 3.18 11.30
CA HIS A 484 9.55 4.01 12.30
C HIS A 484 10.28 3.97 13.65
N PRO A 485 11.06 5.02 14.03
CA PRO A 485 11.94 4.97 15.19
C PRO A 485 11.24 4.70 16.53
N LEU A 486 10.01 5.19 16.74
CA LEU A 486 9.26 4.89 17.98
C LEU A 486 8.97 3.39 18.18
N ARG A 487 8.99 2.56 17.12
CA ARG A 487 8.79 1.11 17.23
C ARG A 487 9.97 0.39 17.86
N ILE A 488 11.17 0.99 17.87
CA ILE A 488 12.35 0.44 18.54
C ILE A 488 12.06 0.18 20.02
N ASN A 489 11.40 1.14 20.69
CA ASN A 489 11.01 1.01 22.10
C ASN A 489 9.90 -0.03 22.34
N LEU A 490 9.11 -0.38 21.31
CA LEU A 490 8.11 -1.46 21.40
C LEU A 490 8.77 -2.83 21.33
N GLY A 491 9.85 -2.97 20.56
CA GLY A 491 10.60 -4.23 20.44
C GLY A 491 11.04 -4.79 21.79
N GLY A 492 11.41 -3.93 22.74
CA GLY A 492 11.78 -4.33 24.11
C GLY A 492 10.61 -4.77 25.01
N LYS A 493 9.35 -4.69 24.55
CA LYS A 493 8.14 -5.02 25.33
C LYS A 493 7.29 -6.12 24.69
N LEU A 494 7.84 -6.82 23.69
CA LEU A 494 7.14 -7.92 23.04
C LEU A 494 6.92 -9.07 24.03
N ARG A 495 5.70 -9.62 24.04
CA ARG A 495 5.32 -10.79 24.85
C ARG A 495 5.00 -12.02 24.01
N LEU A 496 4.60 -11.80 22.76
CA LEU A 496 4.28 -12.81 21.79
C LEU A 496 5.01 -12.43 20.50
N VAL A 497 5.76 -13.37 19.95
CA VAL A 497 6.37 -13.25 18.63
C VAL A 497 5.69 -14.28 17.74
N CYS A 498 4.91 -13.80 16.78
CA CYS A 498 4.31 -14.66 15.76
C CYS A 498 5.31 -14.75 14.62
N PHE A 499 5.74 -15.97 14.30
CA PHE A 499 6.55 -16.22 13.12
C PHE A 499 5.64 -16.66 11.99
N ASP A 500 5.80 -16.05 10.82
CA ASP A 500 5.34 -16.68 9.59
C ASP A 500 6.26 -17.88 9.28
N LYS A 501 5.77 -18.87 8.54
CA LYS A 501 6.57 -20.05 8.20
C LYS A 501 7.45 -19.76 7.00
N THR A 502 6.83 -19.50 5.86
CA THR A 502 7.50 -19.34 4.56
C THR A 502 8.16 -17.96 4.50
N GLY A 503 9.41 -17.90 4.02
CA GLY A 503 10.19 -16.65 3.95
C GLY A 503 10.62 -16.07 5.29
N THR A 504 10.39 -16.79 6.40
CA THR A 504 10.79 -16.35 7.76
C THR A 504 11.48 -17.47 8.54
N LEU A 505 10.82 -18.62 8.73
CA LEU A 505 11.43 -19.78 9.40
C LEU A 505 12.09 -20.71 8.39
N THR A 506 11.51 -20.83 7.20
CA THR A 506 12.07 -21.57 6.08
C THR A 506 12.58 -20.60 5.02
N GLU A 507 13.62 -20.99 4.30
CA GLU A 507 14.05 -20.29 3.10
C GLU A 507 12.93 -20.25 2.05
N ASP A 508 12.99 -19.25 1.18
CA ASP A 508 12.07 -19.14 0.05
C ASP A 508 12.53 -20.08 -1.06
N GLY A 509 11.78 -21.17 -1.22
CA GLY A 509 12.08 -22.17 -2.23
C GLY A 509 11.51 -23.53 -1.86
N LEU A 510 11.35 -24.36 -2.88
CA LEU A 510 11.16 -25.78 -2.71
C LEU A 510 12.52 -26.45 -2.91
N ASP A 511 12.73 -27.60 -2.29
CA ASP A 511 13.87 -28.45 -2.62
C ASP A 511 13.42 -29.89 -2.75
N VAL A 512 14.10 -30.66 -3.60
CA VAL A 512 13.75 -32.04 -3.86
C VAL A 512 14.43 -32.92 -2.81
N MET A 513 13.64 -33.43 -1.86
CA MET A 513 14.12 -34.40 -0.87
C MET A 513 14.59 -35.73 -1.48
N GLY A 514 14.05 -36.09 -2.64
CA GLY A 514 14.40 -37.31 -3.37
C GLY A 514 13.23 -37.91 -4.13
N VAL A 515 13.50 -39.03 -4.80
CA VAL A 515 12.52 -39.77 -5.60
C VAL A 515 12.37 -41.17 -5.02
N VAL A 516 11.13 -41.63 -4.91
CA VAL A 516 10.79 -43.00 -4.47
C VAL A 516 10.41 -43.81 -5.71
N PRO A 517 11.30 -44.66 -6.26
CA PRO A 517 11.01 -45.40 -7.47
C PRO A 517 10.00 -46.53 -7.20
N LEU A 518 9.10 -46.75 -8.16
CA LEU A 518 8.17 -47.87 -8.14
C LEU A 518 8.70 -49.00 -9.03
N LYS A 519 8.83 -50.21 -8.49
CA LYS A 519 9.14 -51.41 -9.28
C LYS A 519 8.04 -52.45 -9.05
N GLY A 520 7.20 -52.67 -10.07
CA GLY A 520 5.97 -53.45 -9.93
C GLY A 520 4.92 -52.69 -9.12
N GLN A 521 4.53 -53.21 -7.96
CA GLN A 521 3.63 -52.57 -6.99
C GLN A 521 4.30 -52.25 -5.64
N VAL A 522 5.64 -52.27 -5.59
CA VAL A 522 6.40 -52.03 -4.36
C VAL A 522 7.20 -50.73 -4.50
N LEU A 523 7.07 -49.86 -3.50
CA LEU A 523 7.87 -48.64 -3.35
C LEU A 523 9.27 -49.02 -2.86
N LEU A 524 10.28 -48.61 -3.61
CA LEU A 524 11.69 -48.79 -3.25
C LEU A 524 12.13 -47.70 -2.24
N PRO A 525 13.30 -47.84 -1.60
CA PRO A 525 13.86 -46.81 -0.74
C PRO A 525 14.00 -45.46 -1.46
N LEU A 526 13.86 -44.37 -0.71
CA LEU A 526 14.07 -43.00 -1.19
C LEU A 526 15.48 -42.87 -1.77
N VAL A 527 15.57 -42.39 -3.01
CA VAL A 527 16.82 -41.97 -3.64
C VAL A 527 16.93 -40.46 -3.42
N PRO A 528 17.83 -39.96 -2.54
CA PRO A 528 17.89 -38.54 -2.18
C PRO A 528 18.24 -37.64 -3.37
N GLU A 529 19.08 -38.13 -4.27
CA GLU A 529 19.57 -37.37 -5.42
C GLU A 529 19.10 -37.99 -6.74
N PRO A 530 18.10 -37.39 -7.43
CA PRO A 530 17.51 -37.96 -8.65
C PRO A 530 18.50 -38.15 -9.80
N ARG A 531 19.57 -37.36 -9.87
CA ARG A 531 20.70 -37.54 -10.82
C ARG A 531 21.37 -38.92 -10.77
N HIS A 532 21.27 -39.63 -9.65
CA HIS A 532 21.83 -40.98 -9.49
C HIS A 532 20.88 -42.08 -9.97
N LEU A 533 19.67 -41.74 -10.42
CA LEU A 533 18.76 -42.70 -11.03
C LEU A 533 19.38 -43.25 -12.33
N PRO A 534 19.18 -44.54 -12.63
CA PRO A 534 19.56 -45.08 -13.93
C PRO A 534 18.79 -44.35 -15.04
N LEU A 535 19.37 -44.29 -16.24
CA LEU A 535 18.83 -43.59 -17.41
C LEU A 535 17.57 -44.27 -17.99
N GLY A 536 16.50 -44.33 -17.19
CA GLY A 536 15.24 -45.01 -17.47
C GLY A 536 14.06 -44.06 -17.66
N PRO A 537 12.83 -44.60 -17.78
CA PRO A 537 11.62 -43.82 -17.99
C PRO A 537 11.35 -42.78 -16.89
N LEU A 538 11.66 -43.12 -15.63
CA LEU A 538 11.44 -42.24 -14.49
C LEU A 538 12.31 -40.96 -14.55
N LEU A 539 13.61 -41.10 -14.81
CA LEU A 539 14.51 -39.96 -14.93
C LEU A 539 14.14 -39.07 -16.13
N ARG A 540 13.75 -39.68 -17.26
CA ARG A 540 13.30 -38.92 -18.44
C ARG A 540 11.99 -38.18 -18.17
N ALA A 541 11.03 -38.81 -17.49
CA ALA A 541 9.77 -38.15 -17.15
C ALA A 541 9.98 -36.93 -16.24
N LEU A 542 10.85 -37.05 -15.23
CA LEU A 542 11.23 -35.92 -14.36
C LEU A 542 11.91 -34.79 -15.13
N ALA A 543 12.71 -35.13 -16.15
CA ALA A 543 13.43 -34.15 -16.95
C ALA A 543 12.57 -33.49 -18.05
N THR A 544 11.56 -34.16 -18.60
CA THR A 544 10.82 -33.64 -19.79
C THR A 544 9.37 -33.24 -19.53
N CYS A 545 8.80 -33.58 -18.38
CA CYS A 545 7.40 -33.28 -18.05
C CYS A 545 7.31 -32.05 -17.12
N HIS A 546 7.58 -30.88 -17.67
CA HIS A 546 7.52 -29.60 -16.95
C HIS A 546 7.04 -28.47 -17.87
N ALA A 547 6.69 -27.34 -17.28
CA ALA A 547 6.30 -26.12 -18.00
C ALA A 547 7.37 -25.01 -17.99
N LEU A 548 8.62 -25.32 -17.61
CA LEU A 548 9.74 -24.36 -17.62
C LEU A 548 10.02 -23.76 -19.01
N SER A 549 10.43 -22.50 -19.00
CA SER A 549 10.90 -21.69 -20.14
C SER A 549 12.34 -21.22 -19.89
N GLN A 550 13.11 -20.86 -20.93
CA GLN A 550 14.47 -20.34 -20.73
C GLN A 550 14.53 -18.81 -20.87
N LEU A 551 15.14 -18.15 -19.89
CA LEU A 551 15.38 -16.71 -19.89
C LEU A 551 16.89 -16.48 -19.79
N HIS A 552 17.53 -15.97 -20.84
CA HIS A 552 18.98 -15.63 -20.83
C HIS A 552 19.85 -16.76 -20.22
N ASP A 553 19.69 -17.99 -20.73
CA ASP A 553 20.33 -19.22 -20.23
C ASP A 553 19.90 -19.73 -18.84
N THR A 554 18.97 -19.06 -18.16
CA THR A 554 18.41 -19.51 -16.88
C THR A 554 17.00 -20.10 -17.04
N PRO A 555 16.72 -21.32 -16.53
CA PRO A 555 15.38 -21.86 -16.56
C PRO A 555 14.45 -21.11 -15.59
N VAL A 556 13.26 -20.74 -16.05
CA VAL A 556 12.24 -20.02 -15.30
C VAL A 556 10.88 -20.69 -15.47
N GLY A 557 10.15 -20.84 -14.37
CA GLY A 557 8.80 -21.37 -14.36
C GLY A 557 8.30 -21.62 -12.95
N ASP A 558 7.41 -22.59 -12.76
CA ASP A 558 6.98 -22.98 -11.42
C ASP A 558 8.19 -23.48 -10.60
N PRO A 559 8.38 -23.03 -9.35
CA PRO A 559 9.53 -23.40 -8.54
C PRO A 559 9.62 -24.91 -8.28
N MET A 560 8.49 -25.63 -8.31
CA MET A 560 8.47 -27.09 -8.16
C MET A 560 9.07 -27.78 -9.39
N ASP A 561 8.68 -27.34 -10.58
CA ASP A 561 9.21 -27.83 -11.85
C ASP A 561 10.71 -27.51 -11.98
N LEU A 562 11.10 -26.30 -11.57
CA LEU A 562 12.49 -25.84 -11.63
C LEU A 562 13.38 -26.75 -10.79
N LYS A 563 12.99 -26.99 -9.54
CA LYS A 563 13.74 -27.83 -8.60
C LYS A 563 13.71 -29.29 -9.00
N MET A 564 12.60 -29.77 -9.56
CA MET A 564 12.51 -31.11 -10.15
C MET A 564 13.56 -31.29 -11.25
N VAL A 565 13.62 -30.39 -12.24
CA VAL A 565 14.59 -30.48 -13.34
C VAL A 565 16.03 -30.31 -12.84
N GLU A 566 16.31 -29.32 -11.99
CA GLU A 566 17.64 -29.11 -11.37
C GLU A 566 18.14 -30.37 -10.64
N SER A 567 17.25 -31.08 -9.94
CA SER A 567 17.58 -32.30 -9.20
C SER A 567 18.04 -33.46 -10.10
N THR A 568 17.58 -33.50 -11.36
CA THR A 568 17.99 -34.50 -12.35
C THR A 568 19.38 -34.24 -12.94
N GLY A 569 19.86 -33.00 -12.88
CA GLY A 569 21.09 -32.56 -13.53
C GLY A 569 21.00 -32.41 -15.06
N TRP A 570 19.81 -32.48 -15.63
CA TRP A 570 19.57 -32.20 -17.05
C TRP A 570 19.44 -30.70 -17.28
N VAL A 571 19.87 -30.24 -18.45
CA VAL A 571 19.90 -28.82 -18.82
C VAL A 571 18.91 -28.55 -19.94
N LEU A 572 18.08 -27.53 -19.75
CA LEU A 572 17.18 -26.99 -20.77
C LEU A 572 17.98 -26.11 -21.72
N GLU A 573 17.91 -26.37 -23.03
CA GLU A 573 18.49 -25.51 -24.06
C GLU A 573 17.43 -25.15 -25.12
N GLU A 574 17.20 -23.85 -25.31
CA GLU A 574 16.43 -23.28 -26.42
C GLU A 574 17.36 -23.06 -27.62
N GLY A 575 17.16 -23.80 -28.70
CA GLY A 575 17.95 -23.67 -29.93
C GLY A 575 17.54 -24.66 -31.01
N PRO A 576 17.80 -24.36 -32.31
CA PRO A 576 17.51 -25.31 -33.37
C PRO A 576 18.32 -26.57 -33.11
N ALA A 577 17.63 -27.70 -32.93
CA ALA A 577 18.29 -29.00 -32.78
C ALA A 577 19.22 -29.21 -33.97
N ALA A 578 20.54 -29.21 -33.73
CA ALA A 578 21.54 -29.53 -34.73
C ALA A 578 21.28 -30.97 -35.20
N GLY A 579 20.59 -31.11 -36.34
CA GLY A 579 20.15 -32.39 -36.91
C GLY A 579 18.64 -32.58 -37.09
N SER A 580 17.80 -31.57 -36.89
CA SER A 580 16.36 -31.68 -37.20
C SER A 580 16.09 -31.70 -38.71
N ALA A 581 15.28 -32.65 -39.16
CA ALA A 581 14.79 -32.73 -40.54
C ALA A 581 13.96 -31.46 -40.89
N PRO A 582 13.98 -31.00 -42.16
CA PRO A 582 13.25 -29.80 -42.57
C PRO A 582 11.74 -30.02 -42.37
N GLY A 583 11.15 -29.36 -41.36
CA GLY A 583 9.70 -29.39 -41.09
C GLY A 583 9.28 -29.40 -39.62
N SER A 584 10.16 -29.77 -38.68
CA SER A 584 9.86 -29.71 -37.24
C SER A 584 10.71 -28.64 -36.55
N GLN A 585 10.13 -27.47 -36.25
CA GLN A 585 10.79 -26.50 -35.36
C GLN A 585 10.76 -27.06 -33.94
N VAL A 586 11.84 -27.72 -33.53
CA VAL A 586 12.06 -28.09 -32.12
C VAL A 586 12.48 -26.81 -31.40
N LEU A 587 11.57 -26.26 -30.59
CA LEU A 587 11.77 -25.01 -29.87
C LEU A 587 12.69 -25.17 -28.65
N VAL A 588 12.70 -26.34 -28.02
CA VAL A 588 13.44 -26.60 -26.76
C VAL A 588 13.95 -28.04 -26.70
N VAL A 589 15.18 -28.24 -26.21
CA VAL A 589 15.83 -29.55 -26.08
C VAL A 589 16.34 -29.74 -24.65
N MET A 590 16.12 -30.93 -24.08
CA MET A 590 16.68 -31.34 -22.79
C MET A 590 17.94 -32.18 -22.98
N ARG A 591 19.07 -31.73 -22.40
CA ARG A 591 20.36 -32.44 -22.50
C ARG A 591 20.78 -33.08 -21.18
N PRO A 592 21.32 -34.32 -21.21
CA PRO A 592 21.86 -34.97 -20.01
C PRO A 592 23.21 -34.35 -19.58
N PRO A 593 23.62 -34.51 -18.31
CA PRO A 593 24.82 -33.89 -17.76
C PRO A 593 26.13 -34.36 -18.46
N PRO A 594 27.12 -33.46 -18.64
CA PRO A 594 28.41 -33.77 -19.28
C PRO A 594 29.28 -34.63 -18.36
N GLY A 595 29.07 -35.94 -18.38
CA GLY A 595 29.78 -36.90 -17.52
C GLY A 595 29.06 -38.22 -17.31
N GLY A 596 27.78 -38.32 -17.69
CA GLY A 596 27.08 -39.60 -17.76
C GLY A 596 27.70 -40.51 -18.85
N PRO A 597 27.69 -41.84 -18.67
CA PRO A 597 28.20 -42.75 -19.69
C PRO A 597 27.48 -42.46 -21.02
N ARG A 598 28.25 -42.06 -22.04
CA ARG A 598 27.80 -42.06 -23.44
C ARG A 598 27.59 -43.51 -23.87
N GLN A 599 26.52 -44.14 -23.37
CA GLN A 599 25.98 -45.28 -24.08
C GLN A 599 25.22 -44.73 -25.26
N GLN A 600 25.86 -44.87 -26.42
CA GLN A 600 25.28 -44.73 -27.74
C GLN A 600 24.20 -45.82 -27.89
N VAL A 601 23.05 -45.65 -27.23
CA VAL A 601 21.90 -46.51 -27.47
C VAL A 601 21.22 -45.96 -28.71
N SER A 602 21.47 -46.62 -29.83
CA SER A 602 20.59 -46.58 -31.00
C SER A 602 19.22 -47.06 -30.56
N CYS A 603 18.36 -46.14 -30.13
CA CYS A 603 16.94 -46.41 -29.98
C CYS A 603 16.33 -46.44 -31.39
N ARG A 604 16.38 -47.60 -32.05
CA ARG A 604 15.31 -47.96 -32.98
C ARG A 604 14.04 -48.09 -32.15
N VAL A 605 13.28 -47.01 -32.05
CA VAL A 605 11.86 -47.08 -31.70
C VAL A 605 11.16 -47.70 -32.91
N THR A 606 11.06 -49.02 -32.96
CA THR A 606 10.13 -49.70 -33.87
C THR A 606 8.73 -49.58 -33.26
N GLY A 607 8.01 -48.52 -33.63
CA GLY A 607 6.62 -48.24 -33.26
C GLY A 607 6.27 -46.78 -33.58
N PRO A 608 5.11 -46.47 -34.18
CA PRO A 608 4.85 -45.19 -34.85
C PRO A 608 4.42 -44.09 -33.87
N TRP A 609 5.26 -43.76 -32.89
CA TRP A 609 5.03 -42.62 -32.00
C TRP A 609 6.34 -41.85 -31.84
N GLY A 610 6.66 -41.04 -32.85
CA GLY A 610 7.54 -39.90 -32.64
C GLY A 610 6.78 -38.88 -31.80
N LEU A 611 7.17 -38.71 -30.53
CA LEU A 611 6.68 -37.62 -29.70
C LEU A 611 7.40 -36.33 -30.10
N GLY A 612 6.95 -35.75 -31.22
CA GLY A 612 6.99 -34.31 -31.40
C GLY A 612 5.80 -33.72 -30.66
N VAL A 613 6.03 -32.82 -29.71
CA VAL A 613 4.96 -32.05 -29.09
C VAL A 613 4.53 -30.98 -30.09
N GLY A 614 3.61 -31.34 -30.98
CA GLY A 614 2.75 -30.38 -31.66
C GLY A 614 1.63 -29.99 -30.72
N LEU A 615 1.58 -28.72 -30.32
CA LEU A 615 0.43 -28.13 -29.64
C LEU A 615 -0.77 -28.19 -30.58
N SER A 616 -1.61 -29.21 -30.42
CA SER A 616 -2.97 -29.25 -30.95
C SER A 616 -3.94 -29.16 -29.77
N GLN A 617 -4.77 -28.12 -29.78
CA GLN A 617 -5.82 -27.90 -28.79
C GLN A 617 -6.80 -29.10 -28.75
N PRO A 618 -7.28 -29.53 -27.57
CA PRO A 618 -8.47 -30.37 -27.51
C PRO A 618 -9.73 -29.51 -27.39
N LEU A 619 -10.64 -29.68 -28.36
CA LEU A 619 -12.03 -29.29 -28.27
C LEU A 619 -12.73 -30.08 -27.13
N SER A 620 -13.42 -29.34 -26.27
CA SER A 620 -14.66 -29.66 -25.54
C SER A 620 -14.82 -30.98 -24.73
N SER A 621 -15.15 -30.74 -23.44
CA SER A 621 -16.03 -31.48 -22.51
C SER A 621 -15.41 -32.49 -21.51
N PRO A 622 -15.78 -32.45 -20.21
CA PRO A 622 -15.13 -33.21 -19.14
C PRO A 622 -15.89 -34.50 -18.77
N PRO A 623 -15.22 -35.52 -18.19
CA PRO A 623 -15.90 -36.50 -17.38
C PRO A 623 -15.75 -36.17 -15.88
N THR A 624 -16.89 -36.31 -15.22
CA THR A 624 -17.17 -36.25 -13.79
C THR A 624 -16.48 -37.34 -12.95
N HIS A 625 -16.51 -37.14 -11.62
CA HIS A 625 -16.29 -38.09 -10.49
C HIS A 625 -14.83 -38.29 -10.02
N ARG A 626 -14.50 -38.34 -8.73
CA ARG A 626 -15.20 -38.23 -7.43
C ARG A 626 -14.09 -38.11 -6.36
N LYS A 627 -14.25 -37.19 -5.40
CA LYS A 627 -13.37 -37.07 -4.22
C LYS A 627 -13.41 -38.36 -3.38
N SER A 628 -12.25 -38.83 -2.92
CA SER A 628 -12.14 -39.65 -1.71
C SER A 628 -10.97 -39.16 -0.87
N HIS A 629 -11.31 -38.55 0.27
CA HIS A 629 -10.40 -38.27 1.37
C HIS A 629 -9.97 -39.59 2.02
N GLN A 630 -8.67 -39.77 2.25
CA GLN A 630 -8.21 -40.51 3.42
C GLN A 630 -6.80 -40.06 3.81
N CYS A 631 -6.75 -39.27 4.89
CA CYS A 631 -5.54 -39.00 5.65
C CYS A 631 -5.17 -40.24 6.46
N GLN A 632 -3.92 -40.67 6.42
CA GLN A 632 -3.27 -41.35 7.55
C GLN A 632 -1.90 -40.72 7.77
N SER A 633 -1.81 -40.00 8.88
CA SER A 633 -0.59 -39.43 9.46
C SER A 633 0.18 -40.50 10.21
N ALA A 634 1.44 -40.74 9.83
CA ALA A 634 2.40 -41.45 10.67
C ALA A 634 3.53 -40.48 11.04
N SER A 635 3.49 -39.99 12.28
CA SER A 635 4.51 -39.14 12.88
C SER A 635 5.54 -40.00 13.62
N SER A 636 6.80 -39.98 13.20
CA SER A 636 7.93 -40.42 14.03
C SER A 636 8.84 -39.22 14.27
N ALA A 637 8.71 -38.63 15.46
CA ALA A 637 9.58 -37.56 15.95
C ALA A 637 10.81 -38.17 16.63
N ALA A 638 12.00 -37.80 16.15
CA ALA A 638 13.25 -38.00 16.85
C ALA A 638 13.81 -36.62 17.24
N SER A 639 13.86 -36.37 18.55
CA SER A 639 14.40 -35.15 19.17
C SER A 639 15.92 -35.24 19.36
N PRO A 640 16.69 -34.16 19.13
CA PRO A 640 17.96 -33.95 19.82
C PRO A 640 17.82 -32.94 20.96
N SER A 641 18.55 -33.23 22.04
CA SER A 641 18.66 -32.51 23.31
C SER A 641 19.22 -31.07 23.21
N PRO A 642 18.87 -30.17 24.15
CA PRO A 642 19.38 -28.79 24.17
C PRO A 642 20.73 -28.67 24.90
N LEU A 643 21.64 -27.87 24.34
CA LEU A 643 22.85 -27.35 25.01
C LEU A 643 22.49 -26.09 25.85
N PRO A 644 23.19 -25.82 26.97
CA PRO A 644 22.78 -24.80 27.93
C PRO A 644 23.24 -23.38 27.54
N CYS A 645 22.32 -22.41 27.66
CA CYS A 645 22.62 -20.98 27.61
C CYS A 645 23.34 -20.53 28.89
N SER A 646 24.55 -20.01 28.74
CA SER A 646 25.23 -19.22 29.77
C SER A 646 24.68 -17.80 29.79
N GLY A 647 24.05 -17.44 30.91
CA GLY A 647 23.65 -16.07 31.20
C GLY A 647 24.84 -15.22 31.62
N TRP A 648 24.95 -14.03 31.02
CA TRP A 648 25.77 -12.94 31.56
C TRP A 648 24.84 -11.74 31.73
N MET A 649 24.49 -11.48 32.99
CA MET A 649 23.93 -10.22 33.46
C MET A 649 24.99 -9.14 33.31
N TRP A 650 24.65 -8.02 32.67
CA TRP A 650 24.92 -6.63 33.10
C TRP A 650 23.93 -5.69 32.41
#